data_AF-A0A9W9ED86-F1
#
_entry.id   AF-A0A9W9ED86-F1
#
_cell.length_a   1.000
_cell.length_b   1.000
_cell.length_c   1.000
_cell.angle_alpha   90.00
_cell.angle_beta   90.00
_cell.angle_gamma   90.00
#
_symmetry.space_group_name_H-M   'P 1'
#
loop_
_entity.id
_entity.type
_entity.pdbx_description
1 polymer ?
#
loop_
_entity_poly.entity_id
_entity_poly.type
_entity_poly.pdbx_seq_one_letter_code
_entity_poly.pdbx_strand_id
1 'polypeptide(L)'
;MTRRSSSVDVGGKSSLELQNPDAESEHRLNGLISRQPSTSRQLSGVYSNQANGHQHPTSHAAVASFSPLSLPTSSPSMTTTKQPPLASSGARNRSLWFMSVLSFFVATAGVGLLFAIFRSLTTRQIEPKGCRMSYMRPSYIHFSEFDTEHTRFASKYSLYLYREQGIDSGQLRGIPVLFIPGNAGSYKQVRPIAAETANYFHDYLQHDSNQLDSGIRTLDFFTVDFNEDITAFHGQTLLDQAEYLNEAVRYILSLYSEPQRASRDSHLPDPTSVLILGHSMGGVVARAMLVQPNYQENSINTIITMSAPHARPPVTFDGRIVQIYDEINDYWRRAYTQKWASNNPLWHVTLVSIAGGNLDTVVPSDYASIESLVPETHGFTVFTSGIPTVWTSMDHQAILWCDQFRKVLAQTLYSIIDVHRASQTKPRAQRMRVFKKRLLTGLETIAEKTLSLNEPTILLTLDDSSSTVVPTGGRLILSQLGSEGTPKAYLLPVPPHGSPEPKRFTLLTDAQLGAPIDGNRLQVLLCSVSPVQHTSVNSFFSSTIDLSRNGTTPTKLACKDAASDTVLLPASTTNIQAPFYLDGESQIYPFSYLQYDAEHLSDHQFVAVIDRATQISQGFAVAEFSDHSSFQKKEDISLTRLLTFGLSFRLPAGRPIAMDINIPALKSSLIAFDMALRIEIFCQCWGDRDQLPRCRPIHATPINAAWCRRPSFWDMV
;
A
#
# COMPACT_ATOMS: atom_id res chain seq x y z
N MET A 1 33.98 31.35 9.93
CA MET A 1 34.10 32.77 10.35
C MET A 1 33.05 33.08 11.42
N THR A 2 33.23 34.15 12.18
CA THR A 2 32.53 34.46 13.44
C THR A 2 31.14 35.08 13.27
N ARG A 3 30.22 34.79 14.23
CA ARG A 3 29.24 35.69 14.92
C ARG A 3 28.03 34.87 15.42
N ARG A 4 27.31 35.26 16.47
CA ARG A 4 27.66 35.96 17.74
C ARG A 4 26.46 35.78 18.68
N SER A 5 26.70 35.68 19.99
CA SER A 5 25.63 35.74 20.99
C SER A 5 25.09 37.16 21.18
N SER A 6 23.80 37.29 21.53
CA SER A 6 23.25 38.42 22.27
C SER A 6 22.03 37.97 23.07
N SER A 7 22.11 38.03 24.41
CA SER A 7 20.97 37.92 25.32
C SER A 7 20.29 39.28 25.53
N VAL A 8 19.01 39.27 25.90
CA VAL A 8 18.34 40.38 26.59
C VAL A 8 17.40 39.79 27.64
N ASP A 9 17.65 40.07 28.91
CA ASP A 9 16.70 39.88 30.01
C ASP A 9 15.77 41.10 30.10
N VAL A 10 14.47 40.87 30.29
CA VAL A 10 13.64 41.69 31.21
C VAL A 10 12.63 40.75 31.86
N GLY A 11 12.61 40.70 33.20
CA GLY A 11 11.71 39.83 33.95
C GLY A 11 10.36 40.50 34.28
N GLY A 12 9.36 39.67 34.56
CA GLY A 12 8.07 40.07 35.14
C GLY A 12 7.51 38.96 36.02
N LYS A 13 7.59 39.12 37.34
CA LYS A 13 6.93 38.21 38.29
C LYS A 13 5.45 38.59 38.40
N SER A 14 4.57 37.60 38.35
CA SER A 14 3.36 37.60 39.19
C SER A 14 3.03 36.18 39.60
N SER A 15 2.68 36.02 40.87
CA SER A 15 2.21 34.78 41.48
C SER A 15 0.71 34.59 41.25
N LEU A 16 0.18 33.53 41.87
CA LEU A 16 -1.22 33.06 42.05
C LEU A 16 -1.53 31.84 41.18
N GLU A 17 -2.21 30.81 41.65
CA GLU A 17 -2.38 30.14 42.96
C GLU A 17 -3.29 28.94 42.64
N LEU A 18 -3.16 27.84 43.39
CA LEU A 18 -4.06 26.70 43.27
C LEU A 18 -5.46 27.09 43.78
N GLN A 19 -6.53 26.72 43.07
CA GLN A 19 -7.85 26.60 43.72
C GLN A 19 -8.71 25.49 43.10
N ASN A 20 -8.78 24.39 43.85
CA ASN A 20 -9.87 23.42 43.81
C ASN A 20 -10.97 23.93 44.75
N PRO A 21 -12.25 23.74 44.42
CA PRO A 21 -13.19 23.43 45.51
C PRO A 21 -14.24 22.37 45.12
N ASP A 22 -14.26 21.29 45.88
CA ASP A 22 -15.49 20.53 46.14
C ASP A 22 -16.38 21.32 47.11
N ALA A 23 -17.70 21.34 46.89
CA ALA A 23 -18.69 21.67 47.92
C ALA A 23 -20.07 21.10 47.56
N GLU A 24 -20.57 20.19 48.41
CA GLU A 24 -21.94 19.68 48.37
C GLU A 24 -22.95 20.74 48.85
N SER A 25 -24.22 20.60 48.45
CA SER A 25 -25.32 20.85 49.39
C SER A 25 -26.57 20.01 49.04
N GLU A 26 -27.03 19.22 49.99
CA GLU A 26 -28.35 18.56 49.94
C GLU A 26 -29.46 19.55 50.31
N HIS A 27 -30.65 19.41 49.72
CA HIS A 27 -31.90 19.62 50.45
C HIS A 27 -33.11 18.87 49.86
N ARG A 28 -33.55 17.82 50.59
CA ARG A 28 -34.94 17.44 50.98
C ARG A 28 -36.12 18.24 50.36
N LEU A 29 -37.32 17.68 50.06
CA LEU A 29 -37.96 16.38 50.36
C LEU A 29 -39.25 16.17 49.52
N ASN A 30 -39.83 14.96 49.61
CA ASN A 30 -41.26 14.58 49.44
C ASN A 30 -41.85 14.31 48.04
N GLY A 31 -42.36 13.09 47.86
CA GLY A 31 -43.12 12.65 46.68
C GLY A 31 -43.57 11.17 46.68
N LEU A 32 -43.85 10.57 47.84
CA LEU A 32 -44.26 9.15 47.96
C LEU A 32 -45.76 8.95 47.66
N ILE A 33 -46.11 8.19 46.61
CA ILE A 33 -47.28 7.27 46.63
C ILE A 33 -46.93 5.98 45.87
N SER A 34 -47.22 4.84 46.50
CA SER A 34 -47.11 3.49 45.94
C SER A 34 -48.50 2.91 45.68
N ARG A 35 -48.65 2.06 44.64
CA ARG A 35 -49.44 0.81 44.75
C ARG A 35 -49.20 -0.19 43.61
N GLN A 36 -49.32 -1.46 43.97
CA GLN A 36 -49.06 -2.67 43.17
C GLN A 36 -50.39 -3.38 42.76
N PRO A 37 -50.37 -4.55 42.04
CA PRO A 37 -51.38 -4.86 41.02
C PRO A 37 -52.40 -5.96 41.37
N SER A 38 -53.39 -6.13 40.49
CA SER A 38 -54.35 -7.25 40.36
C SER A 38 -55.12 -7.09 39.03
N THR A 39 -55.68 -8.08 38.32
CA THR A 39 -55.62 -9.56 38.34
C THR A 39 -56.12 -10.10 36.97
N SER A 40 -56.00 -11.41 36.77
CA SER A 40 -56.40 -12.20 35.58
C SER A 40 -57.82 -12.02 35.03
N ARG A 41 -58.00 -12.35 33.72
CA ARG A 41 -59.05 -13.28 33.25
C ARG A 41 -58.79 -13.88 31.85
N GLN A 42 -59.23 -15.13 31.67
CA GLN A 42 -59.23 -15.89 30.40
C GLN A 42 -60.57 -15.73 29.65
N LEU A 43 -60.58 -16.07 28.34
CA LEU A 43 -61.47 -17.03 27.63
C LEU A 43 -61.09 -16.95 26.12
N SER A 44 -60.61 -18.01 25.44
CA SER A 44 -61.37 -19.00 24.61
C SER A 44 -62.42 -18.38 23.65
N GLY A 45 -62.52 -18.66 22.34
CA GLY A 45 -61.84 -19.56 21.37
C GLY A 45 -62.53 -19.38 19.99
N VAL A 46 -62.64 -20.29 19.00
CA VAL A 46 -62.21 -21.68 18.70
C VAL A 46 -62.33 -21.88 17.15
N TYR A 47 -61.76 -22.94 16.56
CA TYR A 47 -62.06 -23.53 15.19
C TYR A 47 -61.52 -22.80 13.93
N SER A 48 -61.11 -23.49 12.83
CA SER A 48 -60.84 -24.93 12.59
C SER A 48 -60.23 -25.22 11.20
N ASN A 49 -59.38 -26.28 11.11
CA ASN A 49 -59.25 -27.25 9.98
C ASN A 49 -58.79 -26.74 8.59
N GLN A 50 -58.13 -27.48 7.68
CA GLN A 50 -57.63 -28.86 7.47
C GLN A 50 -56.62 -28.78 6.26
N ALA A 51 -55.83 -29.76 5.80
CA ALA A 51 -55.11 -30.93 6.34
C ALA A 51 -54.19 -31.53 5.23
N ASN A 52 -53.41 -32.58 5.57
CA ASN A 52 -52.48 -33.40 4.74
C ASN A 52 -51.08 -32.79 4.48
N GLY A 53 -49.94 -33.46 4.71
CA GLY A 53 -49.66 -34.69 5.48
C GLY A 53 -48.70 -35.68 4.77
N HIS A 54 -47.47 -35.88 5.30
CA HIS A 54 -46.79 -37.18 5.49
C HIS A 54 -45.33 -37.07 6.04
N GLN A 55 -45.20 -37.39 7.33
CA GLN A 55 -44.14 -38.16 8.04
C GLN A 55 -42.62 -38.09 7.69
N HIS A 56 -41.88 -37.42 8.57
CA HIS A 56 -40.69 -37.82 9.38
C HIS A 56 -40.02 -39.22 9.22
N PRO A 57 -38.71 -39.31 9.56
CA PRO A 57 -38.29 -39.60 10.96
C PRO A 57 -37.55 -38.45 11.68
N THR A 58 -37.16 -38.68 12.94
CA THR A 58 -36.81 -37.65 13.94
C THR A 58 -35.50 -37.93 14.69
N SER A 59 -34.81 -36.87 15.14
CA SER A 59 -33.82 -36.93 16.23
C SER A 59 -33.99 -35.71 17.16
N HIS A 60 -34.29 -35.95 18.44
CA HIS A 60 -34.55 -34.89 19.43
C HIS A 60 -33.28 -34.40 20.12
N ALA A 61 -33.20 -33.08 20.33
CA ALA A 61 -32.28 -32.46 21.28
C ALA A 61 -32.96 -32.30 22.66
N ALA A 62 -32.16 -32.36 23.73
CA ALA A 62 -32.61 -32.11 25.10
C ALA A 62 -31.84 -30.94 25.72
N VAL A 63 -32.56 -30.04 26.38
CA VAL A 63 -32.02 -28.89 27.12
C VAL A 63 -31.91 -29.27 28.60
N ALA A 64 -30.82 -28.89 29.26
CA ALA A 64 -30.65 -29.06 30.70
C ALA A 64 -30.20 -27.74 31.36
N SER A 65 -30.85 -27.38 32.47
CA SER A 65 -30.63 -26.13 33.21
C SER A 65 -29.59 -26.28 34.33
N PHE A 66 -28.88 -25.20 34.65
CA PHE A 66 -27.90 -25.14 35.74
C PHE A 66 -28.46 -24.47 37.01
N SER A 67 -28.05 -24.95 38.19
CA SER A 67 -28.10 -24.24 39.48
C SER A 67 -27.15 -24.92 40.49
N PRO A 68 -26.72 -24.23 41.57
CA PRO A 68 -25.36 -24.37 42.10
C PRO A 68 -25.19 -25.29 43.33
N LEU A 69 -23.93 -25.64 43.63
CA LEU A 69 -23.51 -26.32 44.87
C LEU A 69 -22.90 -25.35 45.89
N SER A 70 -23.15 -25.58 47.17
CA SER A 70 -22.50 -24.93 48.32
C SER A 70 -22.16 -25.96 49.44
N LEU A 71 -21.19 -25.62 50.29
CA LEU A 71 -20.50 -26.54 51.22
C LEU A 71 -21.32 -26.98 52.45
N PRO A 72 -20.79 -27.95 53.22
CA PRO A 72 -20.66 -27.73 54.66
C PRO A 72 -19.27 -28.09 55.26
N THR A 73 -19.05 -27.68 56.52
CA THR A 73 -17.74 -27.71 57.22
C THR A 73 -17.84 -28.32 58.63
N SER A 74 -16.71 -28.85 59.15
CA SER A 74 -16.28 -28.96 60.57
C SER A 74 -16.68 -30.18 61.48
N SER A 75 -15.62 -30.90 61.94
CA SER A 75 -15.27 -31.32 63.33
C SER A 75 -16.19 -32.28 64.15
N PRO A 76 -15.74 -32.96 65.26
CA PRO A 76 -14.45 -32.88 66.00
C PRO A 76 -13.77 -34.20 66.51
N SER A 77 -12.47 -34.08 66.90
CA SER A 77 -11.69 -34.68 68.02
C SER A 77 -12.13 -35.95 68.82
N MET A 78 -11.26 -36.98 68.95
CA MET A 78 -10.39 -37.23 70.17
C MET A 78 -9.53 -38.54 70.14
N THR A 79 -8.29 -38.42 70.68
CA THR A 79 -7.38 -39.39 71.38
C THR A 79 -7.56 -40.95 71.24
N THR A 80 -6.51 -41.77 71.07
CA THR A 80 -5.41 -42.01 72.05
C THR A 80 -4.16 -42.75 71.48
N THR A 81 -2.96 -42.28 71.90
CA THR A 81 -1.67 -42.98 72.17
C THR A 81 -1.33 -44.40 71.63
N LYS A 82 -0.25 -44.51 70.81
CA LYS A 82 1.07 -45.12 71.16
C LYS A 82 2.03 -45.22 69.95
N GLN A 83 3.32 -44.98 70.18
CA GLN A 83 4.47 -45.29 69.29
C GLN A 83 5.33 -46.41 69.92
N PRO A 84 6.34 -46.99 69.22
CA PRO A 84 6.41 -47.43 67.82
C PRO A 84 6.84 -48.93 67.74
N PRO A 85 7.17 -49.48 66.57
CA PRO A 85 8.61 -49.70 66.30
C PRO A 85 9.05 -49.47 64.84
N LEU A 86 10.37 -49.58 64.61
CA LEU A 86 11.08 -49.26 63.38
C LEU A 86 10.97 -50.32 62.26
N ALA A 87 11.15 -49.81 61.03
CA ALA A 87 11.83 -50.42 59.87
C ALA A 87 11.25 -51.70 59.22
N SER A 88 10.95 -51.58 57.92
CA SER A 88 11.93 -52.02 56.90
C SER A 88 11.65 -51.40 55.53
N SER A 89 12.70 -51.29 54.72
CA SER A 89 12.69 -50.60 53.42
C SER A 89 12.11 -51.47 52.30
N GLY A 90 11.36 -50.85 51.39
CA GLY A 90 10.79 -51.50 50.20
C GLY A 90 10.54 -50.54 49.04
N ALA A 91 11.29 -49.43 48.96
CA ALA A 91 11.11 -48.41 47.92
C ALA A 91 11.54 -48.95 46.54
N ARG A 92 10.57 -49.47 45.77
CA ARG A 92 10.77 -49.98 44.41
C ARG A 92 11.03 -48.79 43.46
N ASN A 93 12.30 -48.43 43.34
CA ASN A 93 12.81 -47.22 42.71
C ASN A 93 12.54 -47.20 41.18
N ARG A 94 11.32 -46.81 40.78
CA ARG A 94 10.94 -46.59 39.37
C ARG A 94 11.57 -45.29 38.86
N SER A 95 12.80 -45.41 38.35
CA SER A 95 13.50 -44.51 37.41
C SER A 95 12.92 -43.09 37.25
N LEU A 96 13.24 -42.21 38.20
CA LEU A 96 13.07 -40.76 38.04
C LEU A 96 14.17 -40.13 37.15
N TRP A 97 15.20 -40.90 36.78
CA TRP A 97 16.42 -40.37 36.16
C TRP A 97 16.33 -40.22 34.63
N PHE A 98 15.58 -41.12 33.95
CA PHE A 98 15.39 -41.02 32.50
C PHE A 98 14.59 -39.78 32.06
N MET A 99 13.68 -39.28 32.90
CA MET A 99 12.95 -38.03 32.66
C MET A 99 13.86 -36.79 32.71
N SER A 100 14.91 -36.81 33.55
CA SER A 100 15.82 -35.67 33.74
C SER A 100 16.68 -35.41 32.50
N VAL A 101 17.28 -36.47 31.94
CA VAL A 101 18.18 -36.36 30.78
C VAL A 101 17.44 -35.90 29.52
N LEU A 102 16.25 -36.45 29.25
CA LEU A 102 15.41 -36.01 28.13
C LEU A 102 14.97 -34.55 28.30
N SER A 103 14.53 -34.16 29.50
CA SER A 103 14.12 -32.79 29.79
C SER A 103 15.27 -31.80 29.61
N PHE A 104 16.49 -32.18 30.01
CA PHE A 104 17.70 -31.39 29.79
C PHE A 104 17.98 -31.19 28.29
N PHE A 105 17.97 -32.26 27.49
CA PHE A 105 18.17 -32.14 26.04
C PHE A 105 17.10 -31.29 25.35
N VAL A 106 15.82 -31.45 25.74
CA VAL A 106 14.72 -30.63 25.21
C VAL A 106 14.88 -29.16 25.61
N ALA A 107 15.25 -28.87 26.86
CA ALA A 107 15.49 -27.51 27.32
C ALA A 107 16.70 -26.87 26.62
N THR A 108 17.82 -27.58 26.46
CA THR A 108 18.99 -27.10 25.71
C THR A 108 18.68 -26.89 24.24
N ALA A 109 17.90 -27.77 23.60
CA ALA A 109 17.43 -27.59 22.23
C ALA A 109 16.51 -26.37 22.09
N GLY A 110 15.61 -26.15 23.06
CA GLY A 110 14.74 -24.98 23.13
C GLY A 110 15.52 -23.68 23.29
N VAL A 111 16.50 -23.62 24.19
CA VAL A 111 17.41 -22.47 24.36
C VAL A 111 18.25 -22.24 23.10
N GLY A 112 18.75 -23.30 22.46
CA GLY A 112 19.47 -23.22 21.19
C GLY A 112 18.60 -22.67 20.05
N LEU A 113 17.33 -23.08 19.98
CA LEU A 113 16.35 -22.57 19.02
C LEU A 113 16.02 -21.10 19.30
N LEU A 114 15.77 -20.71 20.54
CA LEU A 114 15.54 -19.31 20.93
C LEU A 114 16.74 -18.42 20.60
N PHE A 115 17.97 -18.90 20.86
CA PHE A 115 19.19 -18.19 20.46
C PHE A 115 19.32 -18.08 18.94
N ALA A 116 18.98 -19.12 18.18
CA ALA A 116 18.98 -19.09 16.72
C ALA A 116 17.95 -18.10 16.17
N ILE A 117 16.73 -18.07 16.72
CA ILE A 117 15.67 -17.10 16.38
C ILE A 117 16.13 -15.68 16.69
N PHE A 118 16.61 -15.43 17.93
CA PHE A 118 17.11 -14.12 18.35
C PHE A 118 18.26 -13.64 17.46
N ARG A 119 19.24 -14.50 17.17
CA ARG A 119 20.33 -14.20 16.25
C ARG A 119 19.82 -13.92 14.84
N SER A 120 18.83 -14.67 14.35
CA SER A 120 18.25 -14.41 13.02
C SER A 120 17.62 -13.02 12.97
N LEU A 121 16.76 -12.68 13.95
CA LEU A 121 16.07 -11.39 14.05
C LEU A 121 17.03 -10.20 14.25
N THR A 122 18.21 -10.42 14.84
CA THR A 122 19.19 -9.35 15.16
C THR A 122 20.39 -9.30 14.22
N THR A 123 20.57 -10.26 13.30
CA THR A 123 21.73 -10.28 12.38
C THR A 123 21.43 -10.66 10.94
N ARG A 124 20.20 -11.04 10.58
CA ARG A 124 19.84 -11.41 9.20
C ARG A 124 18.66 -10.58 8.69
N GLN A 125 18.71 -10.21 7.42
CA GLN A 125 17.66 -9.46 6.71
C GLN A 125 17.22 -8.16 7.41
N ILE A 126 18.16 -7.47 8.09
CA ILE A 126 17.89 -6.12 8.59
C ILE A 126 17.89 -5.18 7.39
N GLU A 127 16.70 -4.80 6.93
CA GLU A 127 16.55 -3.74 5.94
C GLU A 127 16.91 -2.38 6.54
N PRO A 128 17.54 -1.49 5.76
CA PRO A 128 17.83 -0.14 6.22
C PRO A 128 16.53 0.65 6.42
N LYS A 129 16.45 1.42 7.51
CA LYS A 129 15.28 2.24 7.82
C LYS A 129 15.34 3.56 7.03
N GLY A 130 14.46 3.73 6.05
CA GLY A 130 14.42 4.93 5.21
C GLY A 130 13.41 6.00 5.60
N CYS A 131 12.56 5.77 6.61
CA CYS A 131 11.49 6.70 6.95
C CYS A 131 11.97 7.98 7.60
N ARG A 132 11.70 9.10 6.92
CA ARG A 132 11.96 10.46 7.40
C ARG A 132 10.84 10.95 8.30
N MET A 133 11.19 11.87 9.20
CA MET A 133 10.24 12.37 10.20
C MET A 133 9.21 13.32 9.58
N SER A 134 7.98 13.27 10.08
CA SER A 134 6.91 14.20 9.73
C SER A 134 6.53 15.11 10.91
N TYR A 135 6.06 16.31 10.60
CA TYR A 135 5.70 17.35 11.58
C TYR A 135 4.29 17.88 11.27
N MET A 136 3.55 18.25 12.33
CA MET A 136 2.13 18.60 12.27
C MET A 136 1.70 19.38 13.52
N ARG A 137 0.59 20.11 13.44
CA ARG A 137 0.00 20.89 14.54
C ARG A 137 -1.45 20.43 14.79
N PRO A 138 -1.65 19.27 15.43
CA PRO A 138 -2.96 18.63 15.51
C PRO A 138 -3.91 19.36 16.48
N SER A 139 -5.17 19.46 16.09
CA SER A 139 -6.30 19.78 16.95
C SER A 139 -7.39 18.72 16.76
N TYR A 140 -8.22 18.50 17.79
CA TYR A 140 -9.30 17.52 17.78
C TYR A 140 -10.57 18.16 18.33
N ILE A 141 -11.66 18.06 17.57
CA ILE A 141 -12.99 18.46 18.00
C ILE A 141 -13.73 17.17 18.39
N HIS A 142 -14.20 17.09 19.63
CA HIS A 142 -14.98 15.95 20.13
C HIS A 142 -16.47 16.13 19.81
N PHE A 143 -17.13 15.10 19.29
CA PHE A 143 -18.58 15.09 19.10
C PHE A 143 -19.28 14.52 20.33
N SER A 144 -19.50 15.36 21.34
CA SER A 144 -20.25 14.97 22.55
C SER A 144 -21.72 14.63 22.29
N GLU A 145 -22.27 15.05 21.15
CA GLU A 145 -23.65 14.76 20.74
C GLU A 145 -23.80 13.38 20.07
N PHE A 146 -22.70 12.71 19.72
CA PHE A 146 -22.74 11.31 19.27
C PHE A 146 -22.78 10.39 20.50
N ASP A 147 -23.93 10.39 21.15
CA ASP A 147 -24.15 9.87 22.50
C ASP A 147 -24.94 8.54 22.53
N THR A 148 -25.48 8.21 23.69
CA THR A 148 -26.25 6.97 23.90
C THR A 148 -27.61 6.94 23.18
N GLU A 149 -28.11 8.06 22.65
CA GLU A 149 -29.28 8.04 21.76
C GLU A 149 -28.92 7.47 20.38
N HIS A 150 -27.66 7.63 19.97
CA HIS A 150 -27.13 7.16 18.69
C HIS A 150 -26.58 5.74 18.77
N THR A 151 -25.84 5.41 19.83
CA THR A 151 -25.22 4.08 19.96
C THR A 151 -24.97 3.66 21.41
N ARG A 152 -25.25 2.39 21.71
CA ARG A 152 -25.01 1.77 23.03
C ARG A 152 -23.55 1.78 23.49
N PHE A 153 -22.60 2.08 22.59
CA PHE A 153 -21.18 2.15 22.89
C PHE A 153 -20.65 3.57 23.09
N ALA A 154 -21.48 4.62 23.01
CA ALA A 154 -21.02 6.01 23.16
C ALA A 154 -20.43 6.34 24.55
N SER A 155 -20.76 5.56 25.58
CA SER A 155 -20.12 5.64 26.90
C SER A 155 -18.74 4.98 26.98
N LYS A 156 -18.32 4.29 25.91
CA LYS A 156 -17.08 3.49 25.83
C LYS A 156 -16.14 4.01 24.74
N TYR A 157 -16.68 4.44 23.62
CA TYR A 157 -15.97 4.89 22.43
C TYR A 157 -16.37 6.32 22.08
N SER A 158 -15.45 7.10 21.52
CA SER A 158 -15.65 8.53 21.26
C SER A 158 -15.23 8.90 19.83
N LEU A 159 -15.98 9.82 19.22
CA LEU A 159 -15.73 10.29 17.85
C LEU A 159 -15.11 11.70 17.86
N TYR A 160 -14.05 11.86 17.08
CA TYR A 160 -13.32 13.13 16.94
C TYR A 160 -13.19 13.53 15.46
N LEU A 161 -13.15 14.84 15.22
CA LEU A 161 -12.74 15.44 13.94
C LEU A 161 -11.34 16.04 14.10
N TYR A 162 -10.42 15.61 13.25
CA TYR A 162 -9.07 16.17 13.13
C TYR A 162 -9.09 17.52 12.42
N ARG A 163 -8.30 18.47 12.93
CA ARG A 163 -8.08 19.79 12.32
C ARG A 163 -6.61 20.19 12.44
N GLU A 164 -5.96 20.56 11.34
CA GLU A 164 -4.60 21.09 11.36
C GLU A 164 -4.61 22.59 11.76
N GLN A 165 -3.94 22.93 12.85
CA GLN A 165 -3.97 24.28 13.41
C GLN A 165 -3.33 25.30 12.47
N GLY A 166 -4.06 26.39 12.21
CA GLY A 166 -3.65 27.44 11.28
C GLY A 166 -4.09 27.21 9.83
N ILE A 167 -4.66 26.05 9.52
CA ILE A 167 -5.20 25.71 8.19
C ILE A 167 -6.71 25.48 8.27
N ASP A 168 -7.15 24.51 9.08
CA ASP A 168 -8.55 24.10 9.09
C ASP A 168 -9.42 24.92 10.06
N SER A 169 -10.69 25.09 9.69
CA SER A 169 -11.73 25.69 10.53
C SER A 169 -12.60 24.62 11.21
N GLY A 170 -13.38 24.98 12.24
CA GLY A 170 -14.29 24.03 12.90
C GLY A 170 -15.44 23.49 12.03
N GLN A 171 -15.80 24.18 10.94
CA GLN A 171 -16.89 23.76 10.04
C GLN A 171 -16.50 22.57 9.16
N LEU A 172 -17.46 21.71 8.83
CA LEU A 172 -17.32 20.70 7.77
C LEU A 172 -17.42 21.38 6.40
N ARG A 173 -16.53 21.03 5.47
CA ARG A 173 -16.45 21.63 4.13
C ARG A 173 -16.01 20.64 3.06
N GLY A 174 -15.36 19.58 3.49
CA GLY A 174 -14.69 18.60 2.67
C GLY A 174 -15.49 17.33 2.49
N ILE A 175 -14.75 16.27 2.17
CA ILE A 175 -15.25 14.92 1.98
C ILE A 175 -14.96 14.11 3.24
N PRO A 176 -15.93 13.36 3.80
CA PRO A 176 -15.71 12.60 5.02
C PRO A 176 -14.76 11.43 4.79
N VAL A 177 -13.71 11.40 5.62
CA VAL A 177 -12.76 10.27 5.76
C VAL A 177 -12.83 9.81 7.21
N LEU A 178 -12.97 8.51 7.46
CA LEU A 178 -12.96 7.92 8.79
C LEU A 178 -11.72 7.05 8.97
N PHE A 179 -10.88 7.42 9.93
CA PHE A 179 -9.73 6.64 10.37
C PHE A 179 -10.11 5.71 11.53
N ILE A 180 -9.69 4.46 11.42
CA ILE A 180 -9.90 3.40 12.40
C ILE A 180 -8.52 2.94 12.91
N PRO A 181 -8.17 3.19 14.19
CA PRO A 181 -6.88 2.82 14.76
C PRO A 181 -6.71 1.30 14.93
N GLY A 182 -5.46 0.91 15.23
CA GLY A 182 -5.08 -0.48 15.48
C GLY A 182 -5.46 -1.01 16.86
N ASN A 183 -4.99 -2.24 17.17
CA ASN A 183 -5.10 -2.84 18.50
C ASN A 183 -4.40 -1.97 19.55
N ALA A 184 -5.12 -1.58 20.60
CA ALA A 184 -4.65 -0.59 21.59
C ALA A 184 -4.09 0.70 20.95
N GLY A 185 -4.64 1.07 19.77
CA GLY A 185 -4.27 2.28 19.04
C GLY A 185 -5.10 3.48 19.49
N SER A 186 -4.47 4.65 19.54
CA SER A 186 -5.16 5.92 19.82
C SER A 186 -5.66 6.57 18.53
N TYR A 187 -6.82 7.22 18.59
CA TYR A 187 -7.37 8.09 17.53
C TYR A 187 -6.36 9.11 16.96
N LYS A 188 -5.37 9.49 17.78
CA LYS A 188 -4.29 10.42 17.42
C LYS A 188 -3.34 9.88 16.35
N GLN A 189 -3.38 8.58 16.04
CA GLN A 189 -2.56 7.93 15.02
C GLN A 189 -2.73 8.51 13.61
N VAL A 190 -3.92 9.05 13.28
CA VAL A 190 -4.23 9.65 11.97
C VAL A 190 -3.42 10.91 11.64
N ARG A 191 -2.88 11.58 12.67
CA ARG A 191 -2.35 12.94 12.58
C ARG A 191 -1.39 13.24 11.41
N PRO A 192 -0.44 12.37 11.00
CA PRO A 192 0.55 12.75 9.98
C PRO A 192 -0.04 12.71 8.57
N ILE A 193 -1.02 11.83 8.35
CA ILE A 193 -1.76 11.67 7.09
C ILE A 193 -2.76 12.83 6.96
N ALA A 194 -3.55 13.08 8.00
CA ALA A 194 -4.52 14.18 7.99
C ALA A 194 -3.83 15.55 7.85
N ALA A 195 -2.73 15.78 8.57
CA ALA A 195 -1.90 16.97 8.38
C ALA A 195 -1.36 17.08 6.95
N GLU A 196 -0.86 16.00 6.33
CA GLU A 196 -0.41 16.07 4.95
C GLU A 196 -1.53 16.46 4.00
N THR A 197 -2.73 15.89 4.19
CA THR A 197 -3.86 16.22 3.32
C THR A 197 -4.32 17.68 3.48
N ALA A 198 -4.28 18.24 4.69
CA ALA A 198 -4.63 19.63 4.93
C ALA A 198 -3.57 20.58 4.32
N ASN A 199 -2.28 20.36 4.62
CA ASN A 199 -1.19 21.16 4.06
C ASN A 199 -1.15 21.07 2.52
N TYR A 200 -1.26 19.87 1.93
CA TYR A 200 -1.21 19.70 0.47
C TYR A 200 -2.38 20.40 -0.25
N PHE A 201 -3.58 20.39 0.34
CA PHE A 201 -4.70 21.15 -0.23
C PHE A 201 -4.50 22.66 -0.08
N HIS A 202 -4.06 23.11 1.10
CA HIS A 202 -3.85 24.53 1.39
C HIS A 202 -2.73 25.13 0.53
N ASP A 203 -1.59 24.46 0.41
CA ASP A 203 -0.44 25.01 -0.30
C ASP A 203 -0.63 24.94 -1.83
N TYR A 204 -1.21 23.84 -2.34
CA TYR A 204 -1.24 23.54 -3.78
C TYR A 204 -2.65 23.53 -4.39
N LEU A 205 -3.57 22.71 -3.88
CA LEU A 205 -4.82 22.40 -4.61
C LEU A 205 -5.86 23.53 -4.57
N GLN A 206 -5.95 24.29 -3.48
CA GLN A 206 -6.92 25.41 -3.38
C GLN A 206 -6.59 26.57 -4.32
N HIS A 207 -5.36 26.63 -4.84
CA HIS A 207 -4.87 27.69 -5.72
C HIS A 207 -4.99 27.34 -7.22
N ASP A 208 -5.32 26.09 -7.57
CA ASP A 208 -5.54 25.65 -8.96
C ASP A 208 -7.04 25.47 -9.22
N SER A 209 -7.63 26.43 -9.95
CA SER A 209 -9.07 26.40 -10.29
C SER A 209 -9.46 25.13 -11.04
N ASN A 210 -8.57 24.55 -11.86
CA ASN A 210 -8.88 23.32 -12.60
C ASN A 210 -9.04 22.11 -11.67
N GLN A 211 -8.30 22.06 -10.55
CA GLN A 211 -8.50 21.00 -9.54
C GLN A 211 -9.86 21.18 -8.86
N LEU A 212 -10.19 22.41 -8.46
CA LEU A 212 -11.47 22.72 -7.82
C LEU A 212 -12.65 22.42 -8.76
N ASP A 213 -12.57 22.81 -10.03
CA ASP A 213 -13.58 22.55 -11.06
C ASP A 213 -13.66 21.04 -11.42
N SER A 214 -12.58 20.28 -11.21
CA SER A 214 -12.60 18.80 -11.35
C SER A 214 -13.27 18.06 -10.17
N GLY A 215 -13.72 18.79 -9.15
CA GLY A 215 -14.44 18.22 -8.00
C GLY A 215 -13.57 17.93 -6.78
N ILE A 216 -12.36 18.50 -6.70
CA ILE A 216 -11.51 18.39 -5.52
C ILE A 216 -11.92 19.42 -4.45
N ARG A 217 -12.06 18.98 -3.21
CA ARG A 217 -12.26 19.80 -1.99
C ARG A 217 -11.42 19.23 -0.86
N THR A 218 -11.38 19.88 0.30
CA THR A 218 -10.69 19.38 1.50
C THR A 218 -11.16 17.98 1.90
N LEU A 219 -10.39 17.31 2.76
CA LEU A 219 -10.78 16.05 3.39
C LEU A 219 -11.05 16.28 4.87
N ASP A 220 -12.24 15.91 5.33
CA ASP A 220 -12.65 16.03 6.73
C ASP A 220 -12.38 14.70 7.43
N PHE A 221 -11.28 14.65 8.18
CA PHE A 221 -10.78 13.45 8.85
C PHE A 221 -11.44 13.23 10.21
N PHE A 222 -12.43 12.35 10.23
CA PHE A 222 -12.97 11.76 11.45
C PHE A 222 -12.04 10.63 11.94
N THR A 223 -11.94 10.46 13.25
CA THR A 223 -11.12 9.43 13.90
C THR A 223 -11.78 9.00 15.20
N VAL A 224 -11.66 7.73 15.56
CA VAL A 224 -12.36 7.14 16.70
C VAL A 224 -11.37 6.74 17.79
N ASP A 225 -11.71 7.07 19.04
CA ASP A 225 -11.07 6.52 20.22
C ASP A 225 -11.84 5.28 20.69
N PHE A 226 -11.14 4.14 20.72
CA PHE A 226 -11.67 2.90 21.27
C PHE A 226 -11.29 2.68 22.75
N ASN A 227 -10.83 3.73 23.44
CA ASN A 227 -10.30 3.66 24.81
C ASN A 227 -9.19 2.59 24.92
N GLU A 228 -8.34 2.53 23.89
CA GLU A 228 -7.21 1.59 23.74
C GLU A 228 -7.60 0.09 23.88
N ASP A 229 -8.84 -0.27 23.51
CA ASP A 229 -9.33 -1.66 23.50
C ASP A 229 -8.44 -2.65 22.71
N ILE A 230 -8.30 -3.85 23.26
CA ILE A 230 -7.42 -4.91 22.74
C ILE A 230 -8.16 -5.80 21.72
N THR A 231 -8.27 -5.31 20.48
CA THR A 231 -8.99 -5.99 19.38
C THR A 231 -8.34 -7.26 18.85
N ALA A 232 -7.01 -7.39 18.93
CA ALA A 232 -6.28 -8.53 18.36
C ALA A 232 -6.48 -9.83 19.16
N PHE A 233 -7.05 -9.76 20.36
CA PHE A 233 -7.12 -10.87 21.32
C PHE A 233 -8.55 -11.32 21.64
N HIS A 234 -9.58 -10.57 21.23
CA HIS A 234 -10.96 -10.83 21.62
C HIS A 234 -11.93 -10.59 20.46
N GLY A 235 -12.59 -11.67 20.00
CA GLY A 235 -13.50 -11.63 18.85
C GLY A 235 -14.66 -10.65 19.01
N GLN A 236 -15.31 -10.60 20.17
CA GLN A 236 -16.48 -9.74 20.37
C GLN A 236 -16.13 -8.25 20.29
N THR A 237 -14.96 -7.82 20.78
CA THR A 237 -14.51 -6.43 20.69
C THR A 237 -14.42 -5.95 19.24
N LEU A 238 -14.00 -6.82 18.30
CA LEU A 238 -13.94 -6.50 16.87
C LEU A 238 -15.35 -6.21 16.30
N LEU A 239 -16.35 -6.99 16.72
CA LEU A 239 -17.75 -6.82 16.30
C LEU A 239 -18.37 -5.57 16.93
N ASP A 240 -18.14 -5.33 18.23
CA ASP A 240 -18.62 -4.14 18.96
C ASP A 240 -18.11 -2.84 18.30
N GLN A 241 -16.82 -2.81 17.92
CA GLN A 241 -16.25 -1.68 17.19
C GLN A 241 -16.84 -1.51 15.79
N ALA A 242 -17.08 -2.60 15.06
CA ALA A 242 -17.71 -2.54 13.74
C ALA A 242 -19.17 -2.03 13.82
N GLU A 243 -19.92 -2.43 14.84
CA GLU A 243 -21.27 -1.93 15.11
C GLU A 243 -21.27 -0.43 15.44
N TYR A 244 -20.41 0.01 16.36
CA TYR A 244 -20.23 1.43 16.70
C TYR A 244 -19.85 2.29 15.48
N LEU A 245 -18.90 1.82 14.66
CA LEU A 245 -18.43 2.57 13.49
C LEU A 245 -19.51 2.70 12.41
N ASN A 246 -20.42 1.73 12.27
CA ASN A 246 -21.55 1.85 11.35
C ASN A 246 -22.53 2.95 11.78
N GLU A 247 -22.79 3.08 13.10
CA GLU A 247 -23.55 4.23 13.62
C GLU A 247 -22.76 5.54 13.49
N ALA A 248 -21.44 5.52 13.67
CA ALA A 248 -20.59 6.69 13.46
C ALA A 248 -20.61 7.15 12.00
N VAL A 249 -20.60 6.24 11.02
CA VAL A 249 -20.77 6.56 9.59
C VAL A 249 -22.14 7.21 9.35
N ARG A 250 -23.21 6.67 9.94
CA ARG A 250 -24.56 7.26 9.81
C ARG A 250 -24.63 8.69 10.37
N TYR A 251 -24.07 8.89 11.57
CA TYR A 251 -23.96 10.21 12.20
C TYR A 251 -23.08 11.19 11.40
N ILE A 252 -21.90 10.74 10.93
CA ILE A 252 -21.02 11.56 10.09
C ILE A 252 -21.75 12.07 8.85
N LEU A 253 -22.53 11.23 8.18
CA LEU A 253 -23.30 11.62 7.00
C LEU A 253 -24.41 12.63 7.33
N SER A 254 -25.11 12.50 8.47
CA SER A 254 -26.15 13.48 8.86
C SER A 254 -25.58 14.87 9.16
N LEU A 255 -24.36 14.98 9.68
CA LEU A 255 -23.70 16.27 9.93
C LEU A 255 -23.53 17.13 8.66
N TYR A 256 -23.51 16.51 7.47
CA TYR A 256 -23.37 17.25 6.20
C TYR A 256 -24.67 17.87 5.68
N SER A 257 -25.83 17.31 6.06
CA SER A 257 -27.14 17.87 5.73
C SER A 257 -27.56 19.01 6.68
N GLU A 258 -26.76 19.32 7.71
CA GLU A 258 -26.99 20.42 8.66
C GLU A 258 -26.30 21.73 8.20
N PRO A 259 -27.02 22.77 7.75
CA PRO A 259 -26.40 24.01 7.22
C PRO A 259 -25.61 24.83 8.25
N GLN A 260 -25.74 24.53 9.55
CA GLN A 260 -24.96 25.18 10.60
C GLN A 260 -23.60 24.49 10.86
N ARG A 261 -23.51 23.18 10.60
CA ARG A 261 -22.27 22.40 10.78
C ARG A 261 -21.45 22.30 9.49
N ALA A 262 -22.13 22.19 8.35
CA ALA A 262 -21.51 22.12 7.04
C ALA A 262 -21.60 23.45 6.27
N SER A 263 -20.46 23.98 5.84
CA SER A 263 -20.35 25.12 4.94
C SER A 263 -19.95 24.60 3.55
N ARG A 264 -20.95 24.13 2.81
CA ARG A 264 -20.83 23.57 1.46
C ARG A 264 -21.68 24.35 0.47
N ASP A 265 -21.31 24.27 -0.81
CA ASP A 265 -22.10 24.83 -1.91
C ASP A 265 -23.42 24.06 -2.05
N SER A 266 -24.54 24.77 -2.02
CA SER A 266 -25.90 24.23 -2.15
C SER A 266 -26.20 23.58 -3.51
N HIS A 267 -25.34 23.78 -4.52
CA HIS A 267 -25.43 23.11 -5.81
C HIS A 267 -24.75 21.74 -5.84
N LEU A 268 -23.95 21.39 -4.83
CA LEU A 268 -23.29 20.08 -4.73
C LEU A 268 -24.17 19.09 -3.96
N PRO A 269 -24.14 17.79 -4.30
CA PRO A 269 -24.86 16.77 -3.55
C PRO A 269 -24.24 16.55 -2.16
N ASP A 270 -25.10 16.23 -1.20
CA ASP A 270 -24.69 15.75 0.12
C ASP A 270 -23.89 14.44 0.00
N PRO A 271 -22.88 14.22 0.86
CA PRO A 271 -22.21 12.95 0.98
C PRO A 271 -23.18 11.82 1.34
N THR A 272 -23.15 10.73 0.57
CA THR A 272 -23.84 9.47 0.90
C THR A 272 -22.87 8.36 1.33
N SER A 273 -21.57 8.65 1.39
CA SER A 273 -20.56 7.66 1.74
C SER A 273 -19.26 8.24 2.28
N VAL A 274 -18.57 7.48 3.12
CA VAL A 274 -17.33 7.83 3.81
C VAL A 274 -16.16 7.01 3.24
N LEU A 275 -14.98 7.62 3.10
CA LEU A 275 -13.74 6.89 2.80
C LEU A 275 -13.14 6.32 4.09
N ILE A 276 -12.74 5.04 4.11
CA ILE A 276 -12.20 4.41 5.31
C ILE A 276 -10.68 4.23 5.21
N LEU A 277 -9.96 4.68 6.24
CA LEU A 277 -8.55 4.35 6.47
C LEU A 277 -8.43 3.44 7.70
N GLY A 278 -7.96 2.21 7.54
CA GLY A 278 -7.77 1.27 8.66
C GLY A 278 -6.30 0.98 8.94
N HIS A 279 -5.84 1.17 10.18
CA HIS A 279 -4.51 0.71 10.61
C HIS A 279 -4.60 -0.63 11.33
N SER A 280 -3.72 -1.58 11.03
CA SER A 280 -3.61 -2.84 11.77
C SER A 280 -4.99 -3.55 11.87
N MET A 281 -5.40 -3.98 13.06
CA MET A 281 -6.73 -4.55 13.30
C MET A 281 -7.90 -3.64 12.86
N GLY A 282 -7.73 -2.31 12.84
CA GLY A 282 -8.75 -1.37 12.32
C GLY A 282 -9.10 -1.59 10.86
N GLY A 283 -8.17 -2.11 10.04
CA GLY A 283 -8.46 -2.54 8.67
C GLY A 283 -9.30 -3.83 8.58
N VAL A 284 -9.30 -4.65 9.63
CA VAL A 284 -10.15 -5.85 9.75
C VAL A 284 -11.53 -5.46 10.27
N VAL A 285 -11.59 -4.56 11.25
CA VAL A 285 -12.84 -3.92 11.71
C VAL A 285 -13.55 -3.25 10.54
N ALA A 286 -12.85 -2.49 9.69
CA ALA A 286 -13.39 -1.89 8.46
C ALA A 286 -14.05 -2.91 7.51
N ARG A 287 -13.50 -4.13 7.42
CA ARG A 287 -14.10 -5.22 6.62
C ARG A 287 -15.29 -5.87 7.32
N ALA A 288 -15.28 -5.93 8.65
CA ALA A 288 -16.37 -6.44 9.47
C ALA A 288 -17.59 -5.51 9.46
N MET A 289 -17.39 -4.19 9.37
CA MET A 289 -18.47 -3.21 9.21
C MET A 289 -19.44 -3.59 8.10
N LEU A 290 -18.94 -4.01 6.92
CA LEU A 290 -19.74 -4.41 5.76
C LEU A 290 -20.48 -5.76 5.92
N VAL A 291 -20.24 -6.48 7.03
CA VAL A 291 -20.86 -7.75 7.39
C VAL A 291 -21.91 -7.55 8.50
N GLN A 292 -21.83 -6.46 9.26
CA GLN A 292 -22.74 -6.20 10.38
C GLN A 292 -24.17 -5.87 9.90
N PRO A 293 -25.22 -6.30 10.61
CA PRO A 293 -26.61 -6.02 10.25
C PRO A 293 -26.98 -4.53 10.20
N ASN A 294 -26.25 -3.66 10.91
CA ASN A 294 -26.52 -2.21 10.94
C ASN A 294 -25.81 -1.42 9.82
N TYR A 295 -25.08 -2.10 8.93
CA TYR A 295 -24.42 -1.46 7.78
C TYR A 295 -25.44 -0.82 6.83
N GLN A 296 -25.23 0.46 6.54
CA GLN A 296 -26.01 1.16 5.51
C GLN A 296 -25.38 0.89 4.14
N GLU A 297 -26.13 0.26 3.24
CA GLU A 297 -25.64 -0.02 1.88
C GLU A 297 -25.13 1.25 1.17
N ASN A 298 -24.03 1.09 0.43
CA ASN A 298 -23.33 2.15 -0.29
C ASN A 298 -22.70 3.26 0.58
N SER A 299 -22.84 3.22 1.92
CA SER A 299 -22.22 4.20 2.83
C SER A 299 -20.69 4.12 2.91
N ILE A 300 -20.09 3.03 2.42
CA ILE A 300 -18.65 2.86 2.28
C ILE A 300 -18.36 2.37 0.87
N ASN A 301 -17.55 3.12 0.12
CA ASN A 301 -17.15 2.74 -1.24
C ASN A 301 -15.64 2.50 -1.39
N THR A 302 -14.82 2.98 -0.46
CA THR A 302 -13.35 2.88 -0.52
C THR A 302 -12.81 2.56 0.87
N ILE A 303 -11.98 1.53 0.96
CA ILE A 303 -11.22 1.15 2.14
C ILE A 303 -9.75 1.07 1.74
N ILE A 304 -8.88 1.80 2.43
CA ILE A 304 -7.42 1.67 2.33
C ILE A 304 -6.90 1.23 3.68
N THR A 305 -6.08 0.19 3.73
CA THR A 305 -5.59 -0.37 4.99
C THR A 305 -4.08 -0.43 5.05
N MET A 306 -3.52 -0.12 6.20
CA MET A 306 -2.07 -0.06 6.45
C MET A 306 -1.69 -1.10 7.50
N SER A 307 -0.84 -2.06 7.13
CA SER A 307 -0.40 -3.20 7.95
C SER A 307 -1.55 -4.01 8.58
N ALA A 308 -2.68 -4.12 7.89
CA ALA A 308 -3.87 -4.82 8.39
C ALA A 308 -3.81 -6.33 8.10
N PRO A 309 -3.94 -7.21 9.12
CA PRO A 309 -3.92 -8.65 8.92
C PRO A 309 -5.26 -9.16 8.37
N HIS A 310 -5.42 -9.21 7.05
CA HIS A 310 -6.67 -9.63 6.40
C HIS A 310 -6.84 -11.15 6.24
N ALA A 311 -5.76 -11.87 5.94
CA ALA A 311 -5.84 -13.28 5.59
C ALA A 311 -6.06 -14.17 6.82
N ARG A 312 -5.42 -13.84 7.95
CA ARG A 312 -5.49 -14.56 9.23
C ARG A 312 -5.24 -13.61 10.40
N PRO A 313 -5.81 -13.86 11.60
CA PRO A 313 -5.50 -13.06 12.77
C PRO A 313 -4.02 -13.18 13.15
N PRO A 314 -3.37 -12.10 13.64
CA PRO A 314 -1.97 -12.14 14.05
C PRO A 314 -1.75 -12.98 15.31
N VAL A 315 -2.82 -13.18 16.09
CA VAL A 315 -2.83 -13.90 17.37
C VAL A 315 -4.09 -14.76 17.45
N THR A 316 -3.95 -16.04 17.82
CA THR A 316 -5.04 -17.04 17.86
C THR A 316 -5.29 -17.57 19.28
N PHE A 317 -5.39 -16.69 20.28
CA PHE A 317 -5.69 -17.12 21.66
C PHE A 317 -7.19 -17.36 21.92
N ASP A 318 -8.06 -16.86 21.05
CA ASP A 318 -9.51 -17.00 21.13
C ASP A 318 -10.02 -17.86 19.96
N GLY A 319 -10.95 -18.79 20.21
CA GLY A 319 -11.60 -19.53 19.13
C GLY A 319 -12.56 -18.65 18.32
N ARG A 320 -13.14 -17.62 18.95
CA ARG A 320 -14.12 -16.73 18.32
C ARG A 320 -13.48 -15.75 17.34
N ILE A 321 -12.25 -15.25 17.59
CA ILE A 321 -11.55 -14.41 16.59
C ILE A 321 -11.29 -15.17 15.29
N VAL A 322 -10.95 -16.47 15.34
CA VAL A 322 -10.76 -17.30 14.14
C VAL A 322 -12.07 -17.45 13.37
N GLN A 323 -13.16 -17.81 14.05
CA GLN A 323 -14.50 -17.90 13.44
C GLN A 323 -14.93 -16.60 12.77
N ILE A 324 -14.71 -15.45 13.42
CA ILE A 324 -15.06 -14.13 12.87
C ILE A 324 -14.24 -13.82 11.61
N TYR A 325 -12.95 -14.17 11.59
CA TYR A 325 -12.13 -14.02 10.39
C TYR A 325 -12.63 -14.89 9.24
N ASP A 326 -13.03 -16.13 9.51
CA ASP A 326 -13.62 -17.02 8.51
C ASP A 326 -14.97 -16.48 8.01
N GLU A 327 -15.87 -16.04 8.91
CA GLU A 327 -17.16 -15.39 8.60
C GLU A 327 -16.96 -14.17 7.67
N ILE A 328 -16.02 -13.28 7.99
CA ILE A 328 -15.70 -12.08 7.18
C ILE A 328 -15.08 -12.50 5.84
N ASN A 329 -14.09 -13.40 5.83
CA ASN A 329 -13.41 -13.81 4.61
C ASN A 329 -14.35 -14.54 3.64
N ASP A 330 -15.23 -15.39 4.13
CA ASP A 330 -16.21 -16.09 3.31
C ASP A 330 -17.36 -15.20 2.85
N TYR A 331 -17.72 -14.14 3.58
CA TYR A 331 -18.61 -13.10 3.04
C TYR A 331 -17.98 -12.40 1.83
N TRP A 332 -16.73 -11.91 1.96
CA TRP A 332 -16.02 -11.22 0.89
C TRP A 332 -15.82 -12.13 -0.34
N ARG A 333 -15.42 -13.40 -0.16
CA ARG A 333 -15.34 -14.39 -1.26
C ARG A 333 -16.69 -14.66 -1.92
N ARG A 334 -17.77 -14.81 -1.14
CA ARG A 334 -19.12 -15.06 -1.68
C ARG A 334 -19.68 -13.87 -2.44
N ALA A 335 -19.31 -12.64 -2.08
CA ALA A 335 -19.71 -11.44 -2.79
C ALA A 335 -19.16 -11.42 -4.24
N TYR A 336 -17.89 -11.78 -4.44
CA TYR A 336 -17.24 -11.78 -5.76
C TYR A 336 -17.43 -13.06 -6.60
N THR A 337 -17.98 -14.13 -6.02
CA THR A 337 -18.35 -15.37 -6.75
C THR A 337 -19.80 -15.37 -7.26
N GLN A 338 -20.54 -14.26 -7.07
CA GLN A 338 -21.88 -14.10 -7.64
C GLN A 338 -21.85 -14.05 -9.18
N LYS A 339 -22.75 -14.79 -9.83
CA LYS A 339 -22.84 -14.85 -11.30
C LYS A 339 -23.20 -13.51 -11.97
N TRP A 340 -23.90 -12.64 -11.24
CA TRP A 340 -24.38 -11.35 -11.74
C TRP A 340 -23.82 -10.23 -10.87
N ALA A 341 -23.25 -9.20 -11.49
CA ALA A 341 -22.66 -8.06 -10.77
C ALA A 341 -23.68 -7.30 -9.91
N SER A 342 -24.97 -7.32 -10.29
CA SER A 342 -26.09 -6.75 -9.52
C SER A 342 -26.30 -7.42 -8.16
N ASN A 343 -25.87 -8.67 -8.00
CA ASN A 343 -26.08 -9.47 -6.79
C ASN A 343 -24.86 -9.42 -5.85
N ASN A 344 -23.78 -8.75 -6.25
CA ASN A 344 -22.59 -8.57 -5.43
C ASN A 344 -22.79 -7.34 -4.52
N PRO A 345 -22.98 -7.48 -3.20
CA PRO A 345 -23.16 -6.33 -2.30
C PRO A 345 -21.93 -5.40 -2.26
N LEU A 346 -20.77 -5.88 -2.68
CA LEU A 346 -19.49 -5.17 -2.69
C LEU A 346 -19.11 -4.63 -4.09
N TRP A 347 -20.02 -4.62 -5.08
CA TRP A 347 -19.72 -4.26 -6.49
C TRP A 347 -19.10 -2.87 -6.71
N HIS A 348 -19.35 -1.95 -5.78
CA HIS A 348 -18.87 -0.57 -5.76
C HIS A 348 -17.72 -0.34 -4.76
N VAL A 349 -17.43 -1.32 -3.90
CA VAL A 349 -16.41 -1.23 -2.86
C VAL A 349 -15.03 -1.51 -3.46
N THR A 350 -14.05 -0.72 -3.03
CA THR A 350 -12.63 -0.97 -3.30
C THR A 350 -11.88 -1.19 -2.00
N LEU A 351 -11.02 -2.21 -1.96
CA LEU A 351 -10.10 -2.47 -0.84
C LEU A 351 -8.65 -2.47 -1.34
N VAL A 352 -7.83 -1.54 -0.86
CA VAL A 352 -6.38 -1.54 -1.13
C VAL A 352 -5.64 -1.83 0.16
N SER A 353 -4.83 -2.90 0.17
CA SER A 353 -4.01 -3.24 1.33
C SER A 353 -2.55 -2.88 1.14
N ILE A 354 -1.99 -2.14 2.08
CA ILE A 354 -0.62 -1.63 2.05
C ILE A 354 0.13 -2.25 3.22
N ALA A 355 1.12 -3.09 2.93
CA ALA A 355 1.91 -3.79 3.93
C ALA A 355 3.27 -3.09 4.14
N GLY A 356 3.72 -3.01 5.39
CA GLY A 356 5.00 -2.39 5.76
C GLY A 356 6.24 -3.15 5.28
N GLY A 357 6.12 -4.36 4.75
CA GLY A 357 7.27 -5.17 4.33
C GLY A 357 8.01 -5.79 5.52
N ASN A 358 9.32 -6.00 5.39
CA ASN A 358 10.11 -6.80 6.35
C ASN A 358 10.40 -6.11 7.69
N LEU A 359 10.20 -4.78 7.79
CA LEU A 359 10.36 -4.05 9.05
C LEU A 359 9.11 -4.14 9.95
N ASP A 360 7.96 -4.58 9.44
CA ASP A 360 6.78 -4.87 10.25
C ASP A 360 6.90 -6.25 10.91
N THR A 361 7.38 -6.24 12.15
CA THR A 361 7.53 -7.44 12.97
C THR A 361 6.27 -7.81 13.76
N VAL A 362 5.17 -7.07 13.60
CA VAL A 362 3.89 -7.29 14.31
C VAL A 362 2.88 -7.99 13.40
N VAL A 363 2.78 -7.57 12.14
CA VAL A 363 1.89 -8.19 11.14
C VAL A 363 2.73 -8.69 9.96
N PRO A 364 2.89 -10.01 9.80
CA PRO A 364 3.57 -10.59 8.65
C PRO A 364 2.94 -10.13 7.33
N SER A 365 3.78 -9.81 6.35
CA SER A 365 3.36 -9.33 5.02
C SER A 365 2.31 -10.23 4.34
N ASP A 366 2.43 -11.55 4.47
CA ASP A 366 1.42 -12.52 3.99
C ASP A 366 0.03 -12.33 4.61
N TYR A 367 -0.03 -11.94 5.88
CA TYR A 367 -1.30 -11.78 6.57
C TYR A 367 -2.02 -10.52 6.05
N ALA A 368 -1.28 -9.53 5.54
CA ALA A 368 -1.85 -8.37 4.83
C ALA A 368 -2.27 -8.65 3.38
N SER A 369 -2.07 -9.86 2.85
CA SER A 369 -2.54 -10.21 1.51
C SER A 369 -4.07 -10.30 1.43
N ILE A 370 -4.65 -9.68 0.39
CA ILE A 370 -6.08 -9.79 0.04
C ILE A 370 -6.33 -10.56 -1.27
N GLU A 371 -5.29 -11.12 -1.89
CA GLU A 371 -5.35 -11.82 -3.19
C GLU A 371 -6.40 -12.94 -3.21
N SER A 372 -6.55 -13.68 -2.12
CA SER A 372 -7.55 -14.76 -1.98
C SER A 372 -8.96 -14.30 -1.54
N LEU A 373 -9.18 -12.97 -1.46
CA LEU A 373 -10.36 -12.35 -0.87
C LEU A 373 -11.03 -11.33 -1.81
N VAL A 374 -10.24 -10.63 -2.63
CA VAL A 374 -10.71 -9.53 -3.50
C VAL A 374 -10.07 -9.65 -4.88
N PRO A 375 -10.85 -9.62 -5.98
CA PRO A 375 -10.29 -9.63 -7.33
C PRO A 375 -9.62 -8.28 -7.67
N GLU A 376 -8.65 -8.32 -8.58
CA GLU A 376 -7.85 -7.17 -9.07
C GLU A 376 -8.69 -6.00 -9.63
N THR A 377 -9.96 -6.25 -9.95
CA THR A 377 -10.95 -5.26 -10.41
C THR A 377 -11.60 -4.45 -9.28
N HIS A 378 -11.32 -4.82 -8.02
CA HIS A 378 -11.85 -4.20 -6.79
C HIS A 378 -10.76 -4.01 -5.72
N GLY A 379 -9.59 -4.63 -5.83
CA GLY A 379 -8.53 -4.46 -4.83
C GLY A 379 -7.21 -5.16 -5.18
N PHE A 380 -6.14 -4.80 -4.47
CA PHE A 380 -4.85 -5.49 -4.49
C PHE A 380 -4.08 -5.23 -3.20
N THR A 381 -3.02 -6.03 -2.96
CA THR A 381 -2.02 -5.78 -1.90
C THR A 381 -0.75 -5.19 -2.52
N VAL A 382 -0.11 -4.26 -1.82
CA VAL A 382 1.15 -3.63 -2.21
C VAL A 382 2.07 -3.44 -1.00
N PHE A 383 3.38 -3.45 -1.22
CA PHE A 383 4.39 -3.21 -0.17
C PHE A 383 4.90 -1.78 -0.23
N THR A 384 5.14 -1.14 0.92
CA THR A 384 5.69 0.23 0.95
C THR A 384 7.04 0.36 0.24
N SER A 385 7.84 -0.71 0.24
CA SER A 385 9.10 -0.82 -0.52
C SER A 385 8.91 -0.90 -2.03
N GLY A 386 7.72 -1.27 -2.52
CA GLY A 386 7.36 -1.27 -3.94
C GLY A 386 6.70 0.03 -4.41
N ILE A 387 6.16 0.85 -3.51
CA ILE A 387 5.49 2.11 -3.88
C ILE A 387 6.53 3.09 -4.48
N PRO A 388 6.30 3.62 -5.70
CA PRO A 388 7.18 4.62 -6.31
C PRO A 388 7.45 5.82 -5.40
N THR A 389 8.69 6.29 -5.36
CA THR A 389 9.20 7.37 -4.48
C THR A 389 9.20 7.09 -2.98
N VAL A 390 8.69 5.93 -2.53
CA VAL A 390 8.73 5.52 -1.12
C VAL A 390 9.93 4.58 -0.87
N TRP A 391 9.98 3.47 -1.61
CA TRP A 391 11.09 2.49 -1.68
C TRP A 391 11.72 2.03 -0.35
N THR A 392 11.00 2.16 0.76
CA THR A 392 11.43 1.66 2.08
C THR A 392 10.34 0.80 2.71
N SER A 393 10.73 -0.30 3.32
CA SER A 393 9.88 -0.96 4.32
C SER A 393 9.68 -0.05 5.53
N MET A 394 8.65 -0.34 6.31
CA MET A 394 8.22 0.42 7.47
C MET A 394 7.90 -0.54 8.60
N ASP A 395 8.27 -0.19 9.83
CA ASP A 395 7.73 -0.88 10.99
C ASP A 395 6.23 -0.59 11.17
N HIS A 396 5.60 -1.38 12.04
CA HIS A 396 4.15 -1.38 12.23
C HIS A 396 3.54 -0.01 12.57
N GLN A 397 4.32 0.90 13.17
CA GLN A 397 3.87 2.25 13.50
C GLN A 397 4.40 3.29 12.50
N ALA A 398 5.59 3.07 11.92
CA ALA A 398 6.18 3.92 10.88
C ALA A 398 5.29 4.11 9.66
N ILE A 399 4.50 3.10 9.28
CA ILE A 399 3.54 3.19 8.17
C ILE A 399 2.53 4.35 8.29
N LEU A 400 2.30 4.89 9.49
CA LEU A 400 1.40 6.02 9.70
C LEU A 400 2.07 7.39 9.66
N TRP A 401 3.38 7.48 9.91
CA TRP A 401 4.10 8.77 10.05
C TRP A 401 5.23 8.99 9.04
N CYS A 402 5.65 7.97 8.30
CA CYS A 402 6.73 8.06 7.32
C CYS A 402 6.44 9.12 6.25
N ASP A 403 7.31 10.13 6.12
CA ASP A 403 7.04 11.30 5.30
C ASP A 403 6.85 10.98 3.80
N GLN A 404 7.67 10.07 3.25
CA GLN A 404 7.52 9.65 1.85
C GLN A 404 6.13 9.07 1.56
N PHE A 405 5.64 8.18 2.44
CA PHE A 405 4.41 7.44 2.21
C PHE A 405 3.15 8.27 2.48
N ARG A 406 3.12 9.07 3.55
CA ARG A 406 1.97 9.95 3.82
C ARG A 406 1.70 10.92 2.66
N LYS A 407 2.75 11.39 1.98
CA LYS A 407 2.68 12.21 0.75
C LYS A 407 2.04 11.48 -0.42
N VAL A 408 2.48 10.27 -0.72
CA VAL A 408 1.88 9.44 -1.78
C VAL A 408 0.42 9.10 -1.45
N LEU A 409 0.11 8.77 -0.19
CA LEU A 409 -1.25 8.48 0.25
C LEU A 409 -2.17 9.71 0.14
N ALA A 410 -1.73 10.88 0.58
CA ALA A 410 -2.49 12.13 0.46
C ALA A 410 -2.80 12.48 -1.01
N GLN A 411 -1.81 12.42 -1.90
CA GLN A 411 -2.01 12.62 -3.34
C GLN A 411 -2.94 11.57 -3.95
N THR A 412 -2.89 10.33 -3.46
CA THR A 412 -3.77 9.24 -3.91
C THR A 412 -5.22 9.51 -3.50
N LEU A 413 -5.46 9.95 -2.26
CA LEU A 413 -6.79 10.36 -1.77
C LEU A 413 -7.37 11.51 -2.63
N TYR A 414 -6.60 12.57 -2.87
CA TYR A 414 -7.05 13.65 -3.76
C TYR A 414 -7.28 13.20 -5.21
N SER A 415 -6.56 12.19 -5.68
CA SER A 415 -6.73 11.65 -7.04
C SER A 415 -8.03 10.82 -7.22
N ILE A 416 -8.62 10.27 -6.14
CA ILE A 416 -9.83 9.41 -6.20
C ILE A 416 -11.15 10.10 -5.85
N ILE A 417 -11.13 11.29 -5.25
CA ILE A 417 -12.34 12.03 -4.86
C ILE A 417 -13.03 12.75 -6.02
N ASP A 418 -14.32 13.07 -5.84
CA ASP A 418 -15.14 13.89 -6.73
C ASP A 418 -16.42 14.36 -6.00
N VAL A 419 -16.51 15.65 -5.62
CA VAL A 419 -17.69 16.19 -4.91
C VAL A 419 -18.96 16.34 -5.74
N HIS A 420 -18.88 16.26 -7.08
CA HIS A 420 -20.07 16.33 -7.95
C HIS A 420 -20.94 15.08 -7.84
N ARG A 421 -20.45 14.03 -7.18
CA ARG A 421 -21.13 12.76 -6.97
C ARG A 421 -21.48 12.64 -5.50
N ALA A 422 -22.70 12.23 -5.18
CA ALA A 422 -23.12 11.98 -3.80
C ALA A 422 -22.16 11.01 -3.06
N SER A 423 -21.58 10.03 -3.77
CA SER A 423 -20.55 9.12 -3.24
C SER A 423 -19.19 9.77 -2.92
N GLN A 424 -19.02 11.08 -3.16
CA GLN A 424 -17.81 11.90 -2.97
C GLN A 424 -16.52 11.34 -3.61
N THR A 425 -16.62 10.30 -4.45
CA THR A 425 -15.51 9.61 -5.06
C THR A 425 -15.82 9.23 -6.50
N LYS A 426 -14.77 9.04 -7.31
CA LYS A 426 -14.85 8.61 -8.70
C LYS A 426 -15.43 7.20 -8.84
N PRO A 427 -15.97 6.82 -10.01
CA PRO A 427 -16.42 5.46 -10.29
C PRO A 427 -15.34 4.41 -9.98
N ARG A 428 -15.75 3.21 -9.53
CA ARG A 428 -14.85 2.16 -9.01
C ARG A 428 -13.71 1.80 -9.96
N ALA A 429 -13.96 1.70 -11.27
CA ALA A 429 -12.91 1.44 -12.26
C ALA A 429 -11.87 2.57 -12.34
N GLN A 430 -12.30 3.84 -12.30
CA GLN A 430 -11.39 4.99 -12.29
C GLN A 430 -10.55 5.03 -11.00
N ARG A 431 -11.16 4.72 -9.84
CA ARG A 431 -10.43 4.58 -8.58
C ARG A 431 -9.37 3.48 -8.64
N MET A 432 -9.71 2.30 -9.16
CA MET A 432 -8.74 1.22 -9.32
C MET A 432 -7.56 1.62 -10.23
N ARG A 433 -7.83 2.31 -11.35
CA ARG A 433 -6.77 2.86 -12.21
C ARG A 433 -5.86 3.84 -11.45
N VAL A 434 -6.43 4.75 -10.66
CA VAL A 434 -5.66 5.70 -9.84
C VAL A 434 -4.82 4.97 -8.80
N PHE A 435 -5.39 4.00 -8.07
CA PHE A 435 -4.66 3.21 -7.09
C PHE A 435 -3.50 2.44 -7.72
N LYS A 436 -3.74 1.73 -8.83
CA LYS A 436 -2.70 1.05 -9.60
C LYS A 436 -1.59 2.02 -10.00
N LYS A 437 -1.92 3.16 -10.62
CA LYS A 437 -0.94 4.15 -11.09
C LYS A 437 -0.14 4.84 -9.98
N ARG A 438 -0.72 5.03 -8.79
CA ARG A 438 -0.05 5.72 -7.67
C ARG A 438 0.74 4.81 -6.74
N LEU A 439 0.34 3.54 -6.61
CA LEU A 439 0.86 2.64 -5.58
C LEU A 439 1.67 1.48 -6.14
N LEU A 440 1.37 0.98 -7.35
CA LEU A 440 2.15 -0.08 -7.97
C LEU A 440 3.39 0.49 -8.68
N THR A 441 4.37 -0.37 -8.99
CA THR A 441 5.56 0.04 -9.75
C THR A 441 5.21 0.40 -11.19
N GLY A 442 4.20 -0.25 -11.77
CA GLY A 442 3.86 -0.20 -13.20
C GLY A 442 4.50 -1.33 -14.02
N LEU A 443 5.22 -2.25 -13.38
CA LEU A 443 5.77 -3.47 -13.98
C LEU A 443 4.84 -4.69 -13.79
N GLU A 444 3.87 -4.59 -12.89
CA GLU A 444 2.90 -5.63 -12.59
C GLU A 444 1.94 -5.83 -13.76
N THR A 445 1.53 -7.08 -14.02
CA THR A 445 0.58 -7.43 -15.09
C THR A 445 -0.77 -6.71 -14.98
N ILE A 446 -1.12 -6.27 -13.77
CA ILE A 446 -2.38 -5.57 -13.45
C ILE A 446 -2.31 -4.06 -13.69
N ALA A 447 -1.10 -3.51 -13.88
CA ALA A 447 -0.90 -2.08 -14.09
C ALA A 447 -1.38 -1.67 -15.49
N GLU A 448 -2.23 -0.64 -15.55
CA GLU A 448 -2.83 -0.18 -16.80
C GLU A 448 -1.98 0.90 -17.45
N LYS A 449 -1.61 0.68 -18.72
CA LYS A 449 -0.99 1.69 -19.58
C LYS A 449 -2.08 2.65 -20.08
N THR A 450 -1.86 3.96 -20.02
CA THR A 450 -2.88 4.97 -20.30
C THR A 450 -2.85 5.48 -21.74
N LEU A 451 -1.74 5.28 -22.47
CA LEU A 451 -1.57 5.71 -23.86
C LEU A 451 -2.60 5.16 -24.86
N SER A 452 -3.08 3.93 -24.67
CA SER A 452 -4.04 3.29 -25.58
C SER A 452 -5.38 4.01 -25.68
N LEU A 453 -5.67 4.92 -24.74
CA LEU A 453 -6.96 5.62 -24.63
C LEU A 453 -6.91 7.10 -25.05
N ASN A 454 -5.72 7.62 -25.35
CA ASN A 454 -5.53 9.01 -25.75
C ASN A 454 -5.41 9.14 -27.28
N GLU A 455 -5.97 10.20 -27.84
CA GLU A 455 -5.74 10.57 -29.25
C GLU A 455 -4.33 11.18 -29.46
N PRO A 456 -3.77 11.15 -30.69
CA PRO A 456 -2.47 11.76 -30.97
C PRO A 456 -2.55 13.30 -30.88
N THR A 457 -1.91 13.86 -29.86
CA THR A 457 -1.93 15.31 -29.56
C THR A 457 -0.76 16.08 -30.15
N ILE A 458 0.31 15.39 -30.59
CA ILE A 458 1.56 16.00 -31.05
C ILE A 458 1.77 15.73 -32.54
N LEU A 459 2.08 16.77 -33.32
CA LEU A 459 2.62 16.62 -34.67
C LEU A 459 4.15 16.80 -34.65
N LEU A 460 4.89 15.75 -35.00
CA LEU A 460 6.34 15.79 -35.14
C LEU A 460 6.73 15.94 -36.62
N THR A 461 7.51 16.97 -36.95
CA THR A 461 8.04 17.22 -38.30
C THR A 461 9.55 17.03 -38.32
N LEU A 462 10.04 16.20 -39.24
CA LEU A 462 11.42 15.74 -39.34
C LEU A 462 11.95 15.87 -40.77
N ASP A 463 13.27 15.94 -40.92
CA ASP A 463 13.98 15.73 -42.18
C ASP A 463 15.15 14.74 -42.00
N ASP A 464 15.85 14.44 -43.09
CA ASP A 464 16.97 13.49 -43.12
C ASP A 464 18.16 13.91 -42.23
N SER A 465 18.24 15.19 -41.83
CA SER A 465 19.32 15.73 -41.00
C SER A 465 19.01 15.74 -39.50
N SER A 466 17.72 15.82 -39.16
CA SER A 466 17.18 15.91 -37.80
C SER A 466 16.68 14.58 -37.25
N SER A 467 16.70 13.52 -38.06
CA SER A 467 16.26 12.18 -37.68
C SER A 467 17.33 11.11 -37.93
N THR A 468 17.23 9.98 -37.23
CA THR A 468 18.06 8.79 -37.44
C THR A 468 17.25 7.54 -37.14
N VAL A 469 17.05 6.68 -38.15
CA VAL A 469 16.33 5.42 -37.97
C VAL A 469 17.27 4.38 -37.38
N VAL A 470 16.90 3.82 -36.23
CA VAL A 470 17.62 2.72 -35.58
C VAL A 470 17.30 1.43 -36.36
N PRO A 471 18.29 0.63 -36.78
CA PRO A 471 18.04 -0.63 -37.48
C PRO A 471 17.14 -1.57 -36.67
N THR A 472 16.29 -2.35 -37.35
CA THR A 472 15.40 -3.33 -36.69
C THR A 472 16.22 -4.34 -35.88
N GLY A 473 15.89 -4.50 -34.60
CA GLY A 473 16.67 -5.32 -33.65
C GLY A 473 17.95 -4.65 -33.11
N GLY A 474 18.23 -3.40 -33.52
CA GLY A 474 19.29 -2.58 -32.95
C GLY A 474 18.89 -1.94 -31.62
N ARG A 475 19.89 -1.70 -30.77
CA ARG A 475 19.78 -0.95 -29.51
C ARG A 475 20.23 0.48 -29.73
N LEU A 476 19.39 1.45 -29.35
CA LEU A 476 19.79 2.84 -29.18
C LEU A 476 20.58 2.95 -27.87
N ILE A 477 21.76 3.57 -27.92
CA ILE A 477 22.56 3.91 -26.73
C ILE A 477 23.00 5.37 -26.85
N LEU A 478 22.44 6.23 -26.00
CA LEU A 478 22.92 7.58 -25.75
C LEU A 478 23.65 7.56 -24.41
N SER A 479 24.95 7.82 -24.39
CA SER A 479 25.77 7.90 -23.17
C SER A 479 25.93 9.33 -22.61
N GLN A 480 25.39 10.31 -23.34
CA GLN A 480 25.32 11.73 -23.01
C GLN A 480 24.26 12.37 -23.92
N LEU A 481 23.52 13.36 -23.40
CA LEU A 481 22.49 14.09 -24.15
C LEU A 481 23.08 15.39 -24.73
N GLY A 482 22.59 15.82 -25.89
CA GLY A 482 23.02 17.03 -26.58
C GLY A 482 24.35 16.92 -27.32
N SER A 483 24.80 15.70 -27.60
CA SER A 483 26.06 15.40 -28.32
C SER A 483 26.15 16.08 -29.69
N GLU A 484 25.01 16.25 -30.36
CA GLU A 484 24.88 16.82 -31.71
C GLU A 484 24.74 18.35 -31.68
N GLY A 485 24.82 18.96 -30.50
CA GLY A 485 24.62 20.40 -30.24
C GLY A 485 23.21 20.91 -30.57
N THR A 486 22.33 20.04 -31.08
CA THR A 486 21.07 20.39 -31.69
C THR A 486 20.05 19.25 -31.53
N PRO A 487 18.73 19.54 -31.40
CA PRO A 487 17.73 18.50 -31.16
C PRO A 487 17.68 17.47 -32.29
N LYS A 488 17.57 16.18 -31.92
CA LYS A 488 17.64 15.05 -32.86
C LYS A 488 16.67 13.93 -32.45
N ALA A 489 15.95 13.37 -33.41
CA ALA A 489 15.00 12.28 -33.20
C ALA A 489 15.57 10.93 -33.63
N TYR A 490 15.64 9.98 -32.71
CA TYR A 490 15.99 8.59 -32.98
C TYR A 490 14.72 7.76 -33.14
N LEU A 491 14.47 7.24 -34.33
CA LEU A 491 13.26 6.50 -34.67
C LEU A 491 13.52 4.99 -34.57
N LEU A 492 12.94 4.32 -33.59
CA LEU A 492 12.94 2.86 -33.50
C LEU A 492 11.69 2.32 -34.22
N PRO A 493 11.83 1.56 -35.33
CA PRO A 493 10.69 1.02 -36.05
C PRO A 493 9.97 -0.05 -35.21
N VAL A 494 8.65 0.08 -35.08
CA VAL A 494 7.81 -0.92 -34.41
C VAL A 494 7.79 -2.19 -35.27
N PRO A 495 8.08 -3.37 -34.70
CA PRO A 495 8.04 -4.63 -35.44
C PRO A 495 6.65 -4.89 -36.03
N PRO A 496 6.55 -5.40 -37.26
CA PRO A 496 5.26 -5.68 -37.89
C PRO A 496 4.52 -6.82 -37.17
N HIS A 497 3.19 -6.77 -37.26
CA HIS A 497 2.28 -7.81 -36.80
C HIS A 497 2.65 -9.19 -37.38
N GLY A 498 2.57 -10.23 -36.54
CA GLY A 498 2.89 -11.60 -36.96
C GLY A 498 4.39 -11.93 -36.95
N SER A 499 5.21 -11.20 -36.19
CA SER A 499 6.58 -11.65 -35.88
C SER A 499 6.56 -13.04 -35.23
N PRO A 500 7.52 -13.93 -35.52
CA PRO A 500 7.48 -15.33 -35.07
C PRO A 500 7.58 -15.48 -33.54
N GLU A 501 8.15 -14.49 -32.85
CA GLU A 501 8.09 -14.37 -31.39
C GLU A 501 7.45 -13.02 -31.02
N PRO A 502 6.75 -12.94 -29.85
CA PRO A 502 6.34 -11.67 -29.27
C PRO A 502 7.56 -10.82 -28.94
N LYS A 503 7.47 -9.51 -29.20
CA LYS A 503 8.53 -8.54 -28.92
C LYS A 503 8.11 -7.53 -27.85
N ARG A 504 9.08 -7.03 -27.10
CA ARG A 504 8.89 -5.99 -26.08
C ARG A 504 9.85 -4.82 -26.32
N PHE A 505 9.30 -3.63 -26.45
CA PHE A 505 10.03 -2.38 -26.34
C PHE A 505 10.36 -2.10 -24.87
N THR A 506 11.60 -1.71 -24.60
CA THR A 506 12.03 -1.17 -23.31
C THR A 506 12.88 0.09 -23.52
N LEU A 507 12.71 1.10 -22.66
CA LEU A 507 13.59 2.25 -22.58
C LEU A 507 13.93 2.55 -21.12
N LEU A 508 15.21 2.83 -20.83
CA LEU A 508 15.72 3.24 -19.53
C LEU A 508 16.56 4.52 -19.66
N THR A 509 16.33 5.50 -18.80
CA THR A 509 17.04 6.79 -18.79
C THR A 509 17.05 7.41 -17.39
N ASP A 510 18.03 8.24 -17.07
CA ASP A 510 18.02 9.12 -15.89
C ASP A 510 17.30 10.46 -16.12
N ALA A 511 16.93 10.77 -17.37
CA ALA A 511 16.09 11.91 -17.69
C ALA A 511 14.67 11.74 -17.13
N GLN A 512 14.09 12.82 -16.60
CA GLN A 512 12.72 12.83 -16.07
C GLN A 512 11.74 13.07 -17.23
N LEU A 513 11.18 12.00 -17.80
CA LEU A 513 10.33 12.08 -19.00
C LEU A 513 9.04 12.91 -18.78
N GLY A 514 8.53 12.94 -17.54
CA GLY A 514 7.37 13.73 -17.15
C GLY A 514 7.67 15.17 -16.68
N ALA A 515 8.90 15.67 -16.85
CA ALA A 515 9.23 17.05 -16.49
C ALA A 515 8.53 18.07 -17.42
N PRO A 516 8.28 19.31 -16.95
CA PRO A 516 7.76 20.39 -17.79
C PRO A 516 8.60 20.61 -19.06
N ILE A 517 7.95 21.05 -20.14
CA ILE A 517 8.51 21.09 -21.51
C ILE A 517 9.86 21.84 -21.59
N ASP A 518 10.08 22.86 -20.78
CA ASP A 518 11.31 23.67 -20.75
C ASP A 518 12.47 23.00 -19.97
N GLY A 519 12.16 22.06 -19.07
CA GLY A 519 13.13 21.26 -18.32
C GLY A 519 13.40 19.88 -18.92
N ASN A 520 12.53 19.40 -19.82
CA ASN A 520 12.62 18.05 -20.35
C ASN A 520 13.66 17.93 -21.49
N ARG A 521 14.79 17.28 -21.18
CA ARG A 521 15.90 17.01 -22.11
C ARG A 521 15.64 15.86 -23.07
N LEU A 522 14.74 14.94 -22.73
CA LEU A 522 14.49 13.71 -23.49
C LEU A 522 12.99 13.41 -23.55
N GLN A 523 12.42 13.40 -24.75
CA GLN A 523 11.00 13.10 -24.93
C GLN A 523 10.84 11.77 -25.70
N VAL A 524 9.85 10.96 -25.31
CA VAL A 524 9.59 9.67 -25.96
C VAL A 524 8.17 9.68 -26.50
N LEU A 525 8.04 9.56 -27.82
CA LEU A 525 6.76 9.64 -28.51
C LEU A 525 6.44 8.32 -29.23
N LEU A 526 5.18 7.91 -29.21
CA LEU A 526 4.66 6.83 -30.06
C LEU A 526 4.04 7.47 -31.31
N CYS A 527 4.53 7.11 -32.51
CA CYS A 527 4.30 7.89 -33.72
C CYS A 527 3.87 7.05 -34.93
N SER A 528 2.97 7.61 -35.74
CA SER A 528 2.44 7.04 -36.99
C SER A 528 2.56 8.09 -38.10
N VAL A 529 2.84 7.68 -39.35
CA VAL A 529 2.89 8.62 -40.49
C VAL A 529 1.54 9.29 -40.68
N SER A 530 1.53 10.63 -40.69
CA SER A 530 0.31 11.41 -40.86
C SER A 530 -0.02 11.58 -42.34
N PRO A 531 -1.22 11.20 -42.82
CA PRO A 531 -1.63 11.41 -44.21
C PRO A 531 -2.04 12.87 -44.50
N VAL A 532 -2.03 13.77 -43.50
CA VAL A 532 -2.61 15.11 -43.60
C VAL A 532 -1.71 16.04 -44.42
N GLN A 533 -1.98 16.12 -45.72
CA GLN A 533 -1.39 17.09 -46.63
C GLN A 533 -2.22 18.39 -46.67
N HIS A 534 -1.58 19.48 -46.24
CA HIS A 534 -1.82 20.88 -46.65
C HIS A 534 -3.08 21.67 -46.22
N THR A 535 -4.06 21.14 -45.46
CA THR A 535 -5.15 21.98 -44.91
C THR A 535 -5.40 21.80 -43.41
N SER A 536 -5.47 22.92 -42.68
CA SER A 536 -5.81 23.07 -41.25
C SER A 536 -5.07 22.14 -40.26
N VAL A 537 -3.76 22.31 -40.12
CA VAL A 537 -2.93 21.59 -39.11
C VAL A 537 -3.35 21.93 -37.66
N ASN A 538 -3.82 23.16 -37.42
CA ASN A 538 -4.03 23.72 -36.08
C ASN A 538 -5.34 23.30 -35.38
N SER A 539 -6.20 22.45 -35.97
CA SER A 539 -7.46 22.02 -35.32
C SER A 539 -7.44 20.61 -34.75
N PHE A 540 -6.38 19.82 -34.98
CA PHE A 540 -6.31 18.41 -34.57
C PHE A 540 -5.18 18.11 -33.59
N PHE A 541 -4.08 18.87 -33.60
CA PHE A 541 -2.94 18.68 -32.69
C PHE A 541 -2.84 19.87 -31.74
N SER A 542 -2.70 19.60 -30.44
CA SER A 542 -2.52 20.63 -29.41
C SER A 542 -1.07 21.10 -29.27
N SER A 543 -0.12 20.35 -29.85
CA SER A 543 1.30 20.70 -29.86
C SER A 543 1.97 20.30 -31.18
N THR A 544 2.95 21.08 -31.62
CA THR A 544 3.73 20.84 -32.83
C THR A 544 5.22 20.93 -32.52
N ILE A 545 5.97 19.87 -32.83
CA ILE A 545 7.42 19.82 -32.70
C ILE A 545 7.99 19.78 -34.12
N ASP A 546 8.61 20.88 -34.55
CA ASP A 546 9.33 20.92 -35.82
C ASP A 546 10.83 20.90 -35.55
N LEU A 547 11.49 19.82 -36.02
CA LEU A 547 12.94 19.68 -35.97
C LEU A 547 13.58 19.89 -37.35
N SER A 548 12.77 20.09 -38.40
CA SER A 548 13.24 20.22 -39.77
C SER A 548 13.96 21.55 -40.02
N ARG A 549 14.94 21.53 -40.92
CA ARG A 549 15.90 22.61 -41.15
C ARG A 549 15.86 23.09 -42.59
N ASN A 550 14.66 23.33 -43.10
CA ASN A 550 14.37 23.61 -44.51
C ASN A 550 14.77 22.47 -45.47
N GLY A 551 14.76 21.21 -44.98
CA GLY A 551 14.95 20.03 -45.83
C GLY A 551 13.87 19.93 -46.92
N THR A 552 14.23 19.38 -48.08
CA THR A 552 13.38 19.36 -49.30
C THR A 552 12.15 18.47 -49.20
N THR A 553 12.09 17.53 -48.26
CA THR A 553 10.99 16.57 -48.06
C THR A 553 10.76 16.30 -46.56
N PRO A 554 10.00 17.16 -45.86
CA PRO A 554 9.73 16.96 -44.44
C PRO A 554 8.74 15.81 -44.20
N THR A 555 9.14 14.84 -43.37
CA THR A 555 8.28 13.76 -42.90
C THR A 555 7.46 14.23 -41.71
N LYS A 556 6.15 13.98 -41.73
CA LYS A 556 5.20 14.36 -40.67
C LYS A 556 4.61 13.14 -39.98
N LEU A 557 4.77 13.08 -38.66
CA LEU A 557 4.31 11.99 -37.81
C LEU A 557 3.27 12.51 -36.81
N ALA A 558 2.12 11.86 -36.73
CA ALA A 558 1.14 12.06 -35.67
C ALA A 558 1.57 11.21 -34.46
N CYS A 559 1.66 11.82 -33.28
CA CYS A 559 2.35 11.23 -32.14
C CYS A 559 1.58 11.41 -30.81
N LYS A 560 1.79 10.45 -29.90
CA LYS A 560 1.35 10.46 -28.49
C LYS A 560 2.57 10.56 -27.57
N ASP A 561 2.48 11.33 -26.49
CA ASP A 561 3.58 11.44 -25.51
C ASP A 561 3.56 10.29 -24.50
N ALA A 562 4.63 9.49 -24.48
CA ALA A 562 4.73 8.33 -23.60
C ALA A 562 5.01 8.67 -22.13
N ALA A 563 5.25 9.94 -21.79
CA ALA A 563 5.56 10.38 -20.43
C ALA A 563 4.50 9.96 -19.39
N SER A 564 3.22 9.88 -19.78
CA SER A 564 2.11 9.49 -18.88
C SER A 564 2.22 8.07 -18.32
N ASP A 565 2.95 7.20 -19.02
CA ASP A 565 3.11 5.77 -18.73
C ASP A 565 4.52 5.45 -18.20
N THR A 566 5.28 6.48 -17.80
CA THR A 566 6.62 6.34 -17.20
C THR A 566 6.55 5.59 -15.87
N VAL A 567 7.29 4.49 -15.80
CA VAL A 567 7.61 3.77 -14.57
C VAL A 567 8.82 4.43 -13.90
N LEU A 568 8.73 4.69 -12.60
CA LEU A 568 9.85 5.22 -11.82
C LEU A 568 10.61 4.08 -11.14
N LEU A 569 11.88 3.93 -11.47
CA LEU A 569 12.79 2.96 -10.84
C LEU A 569 13.76 3.66 -9.89
N PRO A 570 14.11 3.05 -8.73
CA PRO A 570 15.20 3.56 -7.91
C PRO A 570 16.49 3.70 -8.73
N ALA A 571 17.17 4.84 -8.61
CA ALA A 571 18.44 5.02 -9.29
C ALA A 571 19.52 4.12 -8.68
N SER A 572 20.18 3.34 -9.53
CA SER A 572 21.34 2.53 -9.17
C SER A 572 22.59 3.19 -9.74
N THR A 573 23.38 3.80 -8.88
CA THR A 573 24.69 4.40 -9.22
C THR A 573 25.73 3.94 -8.21
N THR A 574 27.01 4.03 -8.55
CA THR A 574 28.13 3.51 -7.73
C THR A 574 28.18 4.06 -6.29
N ASN A 575 27.52 5.19 -6.04
CA ASN A 575 27.56 5.90 -4.76
C ASN A 575 26.28 5.72 -3.93
N ILE A 576 25.25 5.07 -4.48
CA ILE A 576 23.94 4.88 -3.83
C ILE A 576 23.91 3.50 -3.17
N GLN A 577 23.70 3.46 -1.85
CA GLN A 577 23.62 2.21 -1.07
C GLN A 577 22.17 1.77 -0.79
N ALA A 578 21.22 2.71 -0.78
CA ALA A 578 19.82 2.47 -0.51
C ALA A 578 18.96 3.22 -1.55
N PRO A 579 17.77 2.72 -1.91
CA PRO A 579 16.90 3.35 -2.93
C PRO A 579 16.22 4.66 -2.45
N PHE A 580 16.58 5.16 -1.27
CA PHE A 580 16.01 6.34 -0.62
C PHE A 580 17.13 7.18 0.01
N TYR A 581 16.77 8.40 0.44
CA TYR A 581 17.66 9.35 1.12
C TYR A 581 17.05 9.80 2.46
N LEU A 582 17.91 10.09 3.43
CA LEU A 582 17.53 10.46 4.79
C LEU A 582 17.44 11.99 4.98
N ASP A 583 17.01 12.41 6.17
CA ASP A 583 16.93 13.82 6.55
C ASP A 583 18.33 14.45 6.59
N GLY A 584 18.52 15.52 5.81
CA GLY A 584 19.82 16.19 5.62
C GLY A 584 20.65 15.67 4.45
N GLU A 585 20.23 14.58 3.78
CA GLU A 585 20.87 14.07 2.56
C GLU A 585 20.29 14.72 1.29
N SER A 586 21.04 14.63 0.19
CA SER A 586 20.56 15.11 -1.11
C SER A 586 19.52 14.15 -1.71
N GLN A 587 18.48 14.71 -2.32
CA GLN A 587 17.44 13.91 -2.98
C GLN A 587 18.03 13.06 -4.12
N ILE A 588 17.71 11.77 -4.09
CA ILE A 588 17.97 10.84 -5.19
C ILE A 588 16.86 11.01 -6.23
N TYR A 589 17.25 11.29 -7.48
CA TYR A 589 16.33 11.30 -8.62
C TYR A 589 16.23 9.90 -9.21
N PRO A 590 15.01 9.38 -9.48
CA PRO A 590 14.83 8.03 -10.02
C PRO A 590 15.15 7.94 -11.51
N PHE A 591 15.37 6.73 -12.00
CA PHE A 591 15.39 6.47 -13.43
C PHE A 591 13.96 6.37 -13.98
N SER A 592 13.75 6.92 -15.17
CA SER A 592 12.52 6.72 -15.95
C SER A 592 12.65 5.45 -16.78
N TYR A 593 11.63 4.61 -16.71
CA TYR A 593 11.52 3.38 -17.49
C TYR A 593 10.21 3.35 -18.28
N LEU A 594 10.25 2.80 -19.49
CA LEU A 594 9.07 2.55 -20.32
C LEU A 594 9.11 1.12 -20.85
N GLN A 595 7.95 0.46 -20.85
CA GLN A 595 7.81 -0.93 -21.31
C GLN A 595 6.51 -1.12 -22.11
N TYR A 596 6.63 -1.56 -23.36
CA TYR A 596 5.48 -1.91 -24.19
C TYR A 596 5.71 -3.22 -24.93
N ASP A 597 4.84 -4.20 -24.71
CA ASP A 597 4.73 -5.36 -25.57
C ASP A 597 4.21 -4.90 -26.95
N ALA A 598 4.74 -5.44 -28.05
CA ALA A 598 4.54 -4.92 -29.39
C ALA A 598 3.06 -4.82 -29.82
N GLU A 599 2.21 -5.70 -29.28
CA GLU A 599 0.75 -5.67 -29.44
C GLU A 599 0.12 -4.32 -29.02
N HIS A 600 0.65 -3.68 -27.97
CA HIS A 600 0.21 -2.37 -27.50
C HIS A 600 0.74 -1.20 -28.35
N LEU A 601 1.74 -1.45 -29.21
CA LEU A 601 2.32 -0.46 -30.14
C LEU A 601 1.77 -0.60 -31.56
N SER A 602 0.86 -1.55 -31.79
CA SER A 602 0.28 -1.95 -33.08
C SER A 602 -0.21 -0.83 -33.99
N ASP A 603 -0.75 0.26 -33.43
CA ASP A 603 -1.26 1.44 -34.16
C ASP A 603 -0.16 2.45 -34.57
N HIS A 604 1.08 2.20 -34.15
CA HIS A 604 2.23 3.10 -34.31
C HIS A 604 3.31 2.43 -35.17
N GLN A 605 4.01 3.22 -35.98
CA GLN A 605 5.08 2.75 -36.85
C GLN A 605 6.46 2.97 -36.25
N PHE A 606 6.60 3.96 -35.36
CA PHE A 606 7.86 4.31 -34.72
C PHE A 606 7.68 4.64 -33.24
N VAL A 607 8.67 4.26 -32.43
CA VAL A 607 8.94 4.92 -31.16
C VAL A 607 10.03 5.96 -31.40
N ALA A 608 9.69 7.24 -31.27
CA ALA A 608 10.63 8.35 -31.46
C ALA A 608 11.21 8.79 -30.11
N VAL A 609 12.52 8.62 -29.93
CA VAL A 609 13.28 9.13 -28.78
C VAL A 609 13.94 10.44 -29.21
N ILE A 610 13.47 11.56 -28.69
CA ILE A 610 13.93 12.90 -29.06
C ILE A 610 14.89 13.43 -27.99
N ASP A 611 16.17 13.53 -28.34
CA ASP A 611 17.13 14.32 -27.59
C ASP A 611 16.89 15.80 -27.91
N ARG A 612 16.46 16.57 -26.90
CA ARG A 612 16.15 18.01 -27.04
C ARG A 612 17.28 18.90 -26.52
N ALA A 613 18.36 18.31 -25.97
CA ALA A 613 19.45 19.09 -25.40
C ALA A 613 20.28 19.77 -26.50
N THR A 614 20.51 21.08 -26.35
CA THR A 614 21.37 21.89 -27.24
C THR A 614 22.81 21.99 -26.74
N GLN A 615 23.09 21.49 -25.53
CA GLN A 615 24.40 21.45 -24.91
C GLN A 615 24.66 20.05 -24.37
N ILE A 616 25.92 19.61 -24.46
CA ILE A 616 26.35 18.31 -23.93
C ILE A 616 26.09 18.29 -22.42
N SER A 617 25.29 17.33 -21.97
CA SER A 617 24.97 17.14 -20.56
C SER A 617 25.11 15.68 -20.16
N GLN A 618 25.47 15.47 -18.89
CA GLN A 618 25.43 14.15 -18.28
C GLN A 618 23.98 13.65 -18.28
N GLY A 619 23.81 12.40 -18.72
CA GLY A 619 22.54 11.74 -18.91
C GLY A 619 22.71 10.54 -19.84
N PHE A 620 21.86 9.52 -19.71
CA PHE A 620 21.88 8.37 -20.60
C PHE A 620 20.47 8.00 -21.06
N ALA A 621 20.37 7.38 -22.23
CA ALA A 621 19.14 6.73 -22.67
C ALA A 621 19.50 5.44 -23.41
N VAL A 622 18.92 4.31 -23.00
CA VAL A 622 19.05 3.04 -23.70
C VAL A 622 17.66 2.56 -24.09
N ALA A 623 17.45 2.25 -25.37
CA ALA A 623 16.15 1.78 -25.86
C ALA A 623 16.32 0.67 -26.89
N GLU A 624 15.47 -0.36 -26.83
CA GLU A 624 15.51 -1.49 -27.76
C GLU A 624 14.17 -2.23 -27.85
N PHE A 625 14.04 -3.02 -28.92
CA PHE A 625 13.06 -4.10 -29.00
C PHE A 625 13.74 -5.45 -28.77
N SER A 626 13.24 -6.23 -27.82
CA SER A 626 13.76 -7.55 -27.45
C SER A 626 12.73 -8.65 -27.73
N ASP A 627 13.20 -9.85 -28.06
CA ASP A 627 12.37 -11.04 -28.29
C ASP A 627 12.00 -11.73 -26.96
N HIS A 628 10.81 -12.33 -26.88
CA HIS A 628 10.31 -12.98 -25.67
C HIS A 628 11.29 -14.00 -25.07
N SER A 629 11.90 -14.83 -25.92
CA SER A 629 12.92 -15.81 -25.52
C SER A 629 14.20 -15.18 -24.94
N SER A 630 14.47 -13.91 -25.25
CA SER A 630 15.67 -13.19 -24.83
C SER A 630 15.50 -12.44 -23.51
N PHE A 631 14.29 -11.95 -23.18
CA PHE A 631 14.02 -11.24 -21.94
C PHE A 631 13.35 -12.10 -20.87
N GLN A 632 12.50 -13.07 -21.21
CA GLN A 632 11.79 -13.87 -20.22
C GLN A 632 12.43 -15.25 -20.05
N LYS A 633 12.86 -15.55 -18.82
CA LYS A 633 13.51 -16.81 -18.46
C LYS A 633 12.81 -17.49 -17.30
N LYS A 634 12.34 -18.72 -17.51
CA LYS A 634 11.72 -19.55 -16.47
C LYS A 634 12.69 -20.64 -16.01
N GLU A 635 12.88 -20.79 -14.70
CA GLU A 635 13.74 -21.80 -14.08
C GLU A 635 12.89 -22.70 -13.16
N ASP A 636 12.46 -23.84 -13.68
CA ASP A 636 11.67 -24.83 -12.95
C ASP A 636 12.55 -25.73 -12.07
N ILE A 637 12.84 -25.25 -10.86
CA ILE A 637 13.58 -25.98 -9.81
C ILE A 637 12.63 -26.40 -8.68
N SER A 638 12.84 -27.60 -8.10
CA SER A 638 12.09 -28.00 -6.89
C SER A 638 12.61 -27.25 -5.67
N LEU A 639 11.72 -26.94 -4.72
CA LEU A 639 12.11 -26.25 -3.49
C LEU A 639 13.18 -27.02 -2.69
N THR A 640 13.09 -28.35 -2.67
CA THR A 640 14.09 -29.22 -2.05
C THR A 640 15.49 -29.03 -2.66
N ARG A 641 15.59 -29.03 -4.00
CA ARG A 641 16.86 -28.86 -4.72
C ARG A 641 17.42 -27.45 -4.55
N LEU A 642 16.55 -26.45 -4.55
CA LEU A 642 16.89 -25.05 -4.30
C LEU A 642 17.48 -24.86 -2.89
N LEU A 643 16.89 -25.47 -1.87
CA LEU A 643 17.39 -25.39 -0.49
C LEU A 643 18.69 -26.18 -0.27
N THR A 644 18.91 -27.30 -0.97
CA THR A 644 20.13 -28.12 -0.78
C THR A 644 21.33 -27.66 -1.60
N PHE A 645 21.12 -27.08 -2.79
CA PHE A 645 22.20 -26.75 -3.72
C PHE A 645 22.19 -25.30 -4.22
N GLY A 646 21.16 -24.51 -3.91
CA GLY A 646 20.93 -23.21 -4.51
C GLY A 646 20.51 -23.29 -5.98
N LEU A 647 20.49 -22.13 -6.63
CA LEU A 647 20.31 -21.98 -8.08
C LEU A 647 21.38 -21.01 -8.59
N SER A 648 22.07 -21.39 -9.67
CA SER A 648 23.00 -20.51 -10.37
C SER A 648 22.89 -20.74 -11.87
N PHE A 649 22.88 -19.64 -12.63
CA PHE A 649 22.88 -19.63 -14.08
C PHE A 649 23.59 -18.37 -14.57
N ARG A 650 24.12 -18.41 -15.78
CA ARG A 650 24.75 -17.25 -16.43
C ARG A 650 23.73 -16.49 -17.27
N LEU A 651 23.86 -15.17 -17.29
CA LEU A 651 23.14 -14.30 -18.21
C LEU A 651 24.01 -14.04 -19.45
N PRO A 652 23.45 -14.00 -20.67
CA PRO A 652 24.25 -13.76 -21.87
C PRO A 652 24.83 -12.33 -21.89
N ALA A 653 25.92 -12.16 -22.64
CA ALA A 653 26.55 -10.86 -22.81
C ALA A 653 25.67 -9.88 -23.61
N GLY A 654 25.02 -10.36 -24.68
CA GLY A 654 24.04 -9.62 -25.49
C GLY A 654 22.62 -9.66 -24.94
N ARG A 655 22.45 -9.71 -23.61
CA ARG A 655 21.11 -9.72 -22.98
C ARG A 655 20.38 -8.38 -23.18
N PRO A 656 19.03 -8.38 -23.18
CA PRO A 656 18.24 -7.15 -23.07
C PRO A 656 18.51 -6.37 -21.78
N ILE A 657 18.15 -5.09 -21.76
CA ILE A 657 18.28 -4.18 -20.60
C ILE A 657 17.51 -4.71 -19.39
N ALA A 658 16.27 -5.15 -19.61
CA ALA A 658 15.42 -5.76 -18.60
C ALA A 658 15.21 -7.24 -18.91
N MET A 659 15.24 -8.09 -17.88
CA MET A 659 14.93 -9.52 -18.02
C MET A 659 14.10 -10.03 -16.85
N ASP A 660 13.05 -10.77 -17.18
CA ASP A 660 12.08 -11.34 -16.26
C ASP A 660 12.49 -12.77 -15.92
N ILE A 661 13.04 -12.97 -14.72
CA ILE A 661 13.49 -14.29 -14.25
C ILE A 661 12.42 -14.89 -13.32
N ASN A 662 11.63 -15.83 -13.83
CA ASN A 662 10.58 -16.51 -13.09
C ASN A 662 11.08 -17.82 -12.49
N ILE A 663 11.18 -17.88 -11.16
CA ILE A 663 11.53 -19.07 -10.39
C ILE A 663 10.33 -19.40 -9.48
N PRO A 664 9.38 -20.26 -9.90
CA PRO A 664 8.13 -20.48 -9.16
C PRO A 664 8.32 -20.97 -7.71
N ALA A 665 9.42 -21.70 -7.43
CA ALA A 665 9.75 -22.19 -6.10
C ALA A 665 10.16 -21.09 -5.09
N LEU A 666 10.40 -19.84 -5.52
CA LEU A 666 10.63 -18.69 -4.63
C LEU A 666 9.34 -18.14 -4.00
N LYS A 667 8.15 -18.60 -4.43
CA LYS A 667 6.86 -18.16 -3.87
C LYS A 667 6.60 -18.77 -2.48
N SER A 668 7.41 -18.39 -1.49
CA SER A 668 7.22 -18.76 -0.08
C SER A 668 7.77 -17.67 0.84
N SER A 669 6.91 -17.14 1.71
CA SER A 669 7.23 -16.18 2.76
C SER A 669 8.01 -16.75 3.94
N LEU A 670 8.05 -18.08 4.06
CA LEU A 670 8.80 -18.78 5.10
C LEU A 670 10.31 -18.84 4.81
N ILE A 671 10.77 -18.34 3.65
CA ILE A 671 12.11 -18.59 3.14
C ILE A 671 12.79 -17.30 2.70
N ALA A 672 13.94 -17.06 3.31
CA ALA A 672 14.88 -16.01 2.94
C ALA A 672 15.84 -16.52 1.85
N PHE A 673 16.08 -15.70 0.83
CA PHE A 673 17.04 -15.97 -0.22
C PHE A 673 18.10 -14.86 -0.27
N ASP A 674 19.35 -15.25 -0.50
CA ASP A 674 20.44 -14.33 -0.82
C ASP A 674 20.69 -14.39 -2.34
N MET A 675 20.79 -13.22 -2.98
CA MET A 675 20.99 -13.11 -4.43
C MET A 675 22.29 -12.36 -4.70
N ALA A 676 23.28 -13.07 -5.25
CA ALA A 676 24.55 -12.50 -5.65
C ALA A 676 24.67 -12.43 -7.18
N LEU A 677 24.60 -11.23 -7.74
CA LEU A 677 25.01 -10.98 -9.13
C LEU A 677 26.55 -10.98 -9.20
N ARG A 678 27.15 -11.62 -10.23
CA ARG A 678 28.60 -11.58 -10.45
C ARG A 678 28.90 -11.32 -11.92
N ILE A 679 29.74 -10.32 -12.18
CA ILE A 679 30.20 -9.98 -13.53
C ILE A 679 31.46 -10.80 -13.82
N GLU A 680 31.34 -11.80 -14.70
CA GLU A 680 32.48 -12.59 -15.18
C GLU A 680 33.15 -11.88 -16.39
N ILE A 681 34.25 -11.19 -16.14
CA ILE A 681 35.07 -10.56 -17.20
C ILE A 681 36.11 -11.55 -17.72
N PHE A 682 35.94 -12.04 -18.95
CA PHE A 682 36.93 -12.89 -19.63
C PHE A 682 38.01 -12.04 -20.34
N CYS A 683 39.14 -11.76 -19.69
CA CYS A 683 40.36 -11.29 -20.39
C CYS A 683 40.92 -12.48 -21.22
N GLN A 684 40.56 -12.60 -22.50
CA GLN A 684 41.15 -13.60 -23.41
C GLN A 684 42.55 -13.14 -23.85
N CYS A 685 43.60 -13.79 -23.34
CA CYS A 685 44.98 -13.45 -23.68
C CYS A 685 45.51 -14.41 -24.75
N TRP A 686 45.74 -13.90 -25.96
CA TRP A 686 46.47 -14.61 -27.02
C TRP A 686 47.97 -14.39 -26.82
N GLY A 687 48.77 -15.44 -27.03
CA GLY A 687 50.22 -15.38 -26.92
C GLY A 687 50.89 -16.21 -28.02
N ASP A 688 51.58 -15.53 -28.93
CA ASP A 688 52.62 -16.14 -29.76
C ASP A 688 53.91 -16.24 -28.92
N ARG A 689 54.73 -17.26 -29.17
CA ARG A 689 55.63 -17.83 -28.14
C ARG A 689 56.76 -16.95 -27.57
N ASP A 690 57.05 -15.78 -28.13
CA ASP A 690 58.23 -14.98 -27.78
C ASP A 690 58.00 -13.49 -27.43
N GLN A 691 56.76 -13.03 -27.17
CA GLN A 691 56.52 -11.69 -26.62
C GLN A 691 55.44 -11.65 -25.52
N LEU A 692 55.59 -10.69 -24.59
CA LEU A 692 54.68 -10.43 -23.48
C LEU A 692 53.20 -10.36 -23.94
N PRO A 693 52.27 -11.10 -23.32
CA PRO A 693 50.90 -11.22 -23.81
C PRO A 693 50.14 -9.89 -23.72
N ARG A 694 49.68 -9.40 -24.87
CA ARG A 694 48.77 -8.24 -24.96
C ARG A 694 47.33 -8.71 -24.87
N CYS A 695 46.75 -8.70 -23.66
CA CYS A 695 45.32 -8.96 -23.50
C CYS A 695 44.52 -7.72 -23.94
N ARG A 696 43.68 -7.85 -24.97
CA ARG A 696 42.66 -6.84 -25.36
C ARG A 696 41.27 -7.34 -24.94
N PRO A 697 40.38 -6.47 -24.44
CA PRO A 697 38.98 -6.84 -24.27
C PRO A 697 38.33 -7.05 -25.64
N ILE A 698 37.63 -8.18 -25.80
CA ILE A 698 36.80 -8.45 -26.98
C ILE A 698 35.36 -8.05 -26.60
N HIS A 699 34.78 -7.13 -27.37
CA HIS A 699 33.43 -6.59 -27.20
C HIS A 699 33.09 -6.08 -25.78
N ALA A 700 33.76 -5.01 -25.37
CA ALA A 700 33.21 -4.05 -24.41
C ALA A 700 32.77 -2.77 -25.15
N THR A 701 31.58 -2.27 -24.84
CA THR A 701 31.20 -0.88 -25.12
C THR A 701 32.12 0.09 -24.35
N PRO A 702 32.29 1.35 -24.81
CA PRO A 702 33.35 2.23 -24.33
C PRO A 702 33.01 2.86 -22.97
N ILE A 703 33.07 2.05 -21.89
CA ILE A 703 33.03 2.53 -20.50
C ILE A 703 34.29 2.08 -19.73
N ASN A 704 34.83 0.88 -20.00
CA ASN A 704 36.01 0.36 -19.30
C ASN A 704 37.16 0.02 -20.26
N ALA A 705 37.92 1.04 -20.64
CA ALA A 705 39.10 0.92 -21.49
C ALA A 705 40.42 1.27 -20.76
N ALA A 706 40.74 0.59 -19.63
CA ALA A 706 42.13 0.34 -19.23
C ALA A 706 42.30 -0.72 -18.09
N TRP A 707 43.37 -1.52 -18.15
CA TRP A 707 43.96 -2.41 -17.12
C TRP A 707 43.19 -3.67 -16.63
N CYS A 708 43.55 -4.86 -17.14
CA CYS A 708 43.33 -6.12 -16.39
C CYS A 708 44.30 -6.13 -15.16
N ARG A 709 43.82 -5.77 -13.95
CA ARG A 709 44.43 -6.13 -12.66
C ARG A 709 43.41 -6.88 -11.79
N ARG A 710 43.89 -7.64 -10.80
CA ARG A 710 43.05 -8.53 -9.96
C ARG A 710 41.89 -7.74 -9.31
N PRO A 711 40.68 -8.32 -9.20
CA PRO A 711 39.55 -7.65 -8.57
C PRO A 711 39.80 -7.46 -7.07
N SER A 712 39.74 -6.22 -6.63
CA SER A 712 39.44 -5.86 -5.24
C SER A 712 37.93 -5.90 -4.98
N PHE A 713 37.53 -5.92 -3.71
CA PHE A 713 36.20 -6.39 -3.26
C PHE A 713 35.01 -5.45 -3.54
N TRP A 714 35.13 -4.47 -4.45
CA TRP A 714 34.17 -3.38 -4.62
C TRP A 714 34.10 -2.91 -6.09
N ASP A 715 33.37 -3.64 -6.93
CA ASP A 715 32.98 -3.24 -8.29
C ASP A 715 31.68 -3.97 -8.69
N MET A 716 30.52 -3.42 -8.30
CA MET A 716 29.20 -3.94 -8.68
C MET A 716 28.15 -2.82 -8.84
N VAL A 717 27.77 -2.59 -10.10
CA VAL A 717 26.40 -2.23 -10.56
C VAL A 717 26.16 -3.08 -11.81
#